data_AF-A0A9W8I6C2-F1
#
_entry.id   AF-A0A9W8I6C2-F1
#
_cell.length_a   1.000
_cell.length_b   1.000
_cell.length_c   1.000
_cell.angle_alpha   90.00
_cell.angle_beta   90.00
_cell.angle_gamma   90.00
#
_symmetry.space_group_name_H-M   'P 1'
#
loop_
_entity.id
_entity.type
_entity.pdbx_description
1 polymer ?
#
loop_
_entity_poly.entity_id
_entity_poly.type
_entity_poly.pdbx_seq_one_letter_code
_entity_poly.pdbx_strand_id
1 'polypeptide(L)'
;VLQPATHATHEAAFDYEGLYQAKLAKKHEDKSYRYFNNINRLAARYPQAHTAQTSNVVTVWCSNDYLGQSKNPVVVNSMKAALDTYGAGAGGTRNIAGNSALHLRLETELANLHRKEAALVFSSCFVANDATLSTLCGALPGCVIFSDKMNHASMIQGIRHSGARKHVFNHNDLDHLEQLLAQYPRATPKLIAFESVYSMSGTVGRIPEICALARKYGAITFLDEVHAVGMYGPHGAGVAEHYDYDASLQTPVGQRIPGSVLDQVDIITGTLGKAFGIVGGYIAASSSLVDMIRSYAPGFIFTTSLPPPIAAGAVASIQYLSASQRERYLQQTHTREVKADLAAAGIPLIPFMASPNLNVDRSALEQLLLKRFFFAPSFGIYEGVKGLYDYGPTGTALQQNLINLWRQHFVIEEDMLEVDCAIITPSKVLETSGHVAKFADWMCRDTGNNDVRRADHLVEEVLEARLESDALARKLAATAISGESAPAQKPKGKKGKKESAPTKLDDAVAAEYRRILAQIDNYDGEELGKLITKYDIRNPETGNTVSEPVAFNLMFQTSIGPTGTLKGFLRPETAQGQFMNFARLLDFNNQKMPFASAMVGRSFRNEISPRSGLLRVREFTMAEIEHYVDPMNKDHTRFDEVADITVPLLPSSVQLEGKTEPIMMTIGDAVSQGIVDNKTLGYFLGRIYLYLTSIGIRTDLLRFRQHMKNEMAHYACDCWDAEIFTTYGWIECVGCADRSAYDLRVHAASTKKKLCVREDLAEPLVYDKLECVPNSKVFGPRLKRAAKPMQEYLNSLPAEDLGNIKVSLLKDGKTTVTLSGTAADGDYEITSDMLTIENKTITEHVREYIPNVIEPSFGIGRILYALIEHSYNVRADDEQRGVLSFNPLMAPFKCLVLPLSGHSSFEKKLRETARLLRAAGVPARVDDAASASIGRRYARNDELGTPFAITVDFQTVEDNTVTLRERDTTKQIRGSLAEIVELVKNLVSGATTWESVLTQYQLVNTGSS
;
A
#
# COMPACT_ATOMS: atom_id res chain seq x y z
N VAL A 1 10.34 -50.91 58.51
CA VAL A 1 8.86 -50.79 58.50
C VAL A 1 8.53 -49.33 58.76
N LEU A 2 8.21 -48.56 57.73
CA LEU A 2 7.77 -47.16 57.90
C LEU A 2 6.36 -47.20 58.52
N GLN A 3 6.19 -46.55 59.68
CA GLN A 3 4.87 -46.38 60.28
C GLN A 3 4.01 -45.52 59.34
N PRO A 4 2.76 -45.94 59.03
CA PRO A 4 1.87 -45.12 58.24
C PRO A 4 1.51 -43.86 59.02
N ALA A 5 1.70 -42.69 58.38
CA ALA A 5 1.38 -41.42 58.98
C ALA A 5 -0.15 -41.31 59.17
N THR A 6 -0.61 -41.32 60.42
CA THR A 6 -2.00 -41.07 60.78
C THR A 6 -2.24 -39.56 60.86
N HIS A 7 -2.35 -38.91 59.70
CA HIS A 7 -2.79 -37.52 59.62
C HIS A 7 -4.30 -37.49 59.34
N ALA A 8 -5.10 -37.58 60.41
CA ALA A 8 -6.50 -37.15 60.34
C ALA A 8 -6.52 -35.61 60.48
N THR A 9 -6.27 -34.90 59.38
CA THR A 9 -6.40 -33.45 59.32
C THR A 9 -7.89 -33.10 59.22
N HIS A 10 -8.38 -32.21 60.08
CA HIS A 10 -9.75 -31.65 59.99
C HIS A 10 -9.94 -30.67 58.81
N GLU A 11 -9.01 -30.67 57.85
CA GLU A 11 -9.03 -29.81 56.67
C GLU A 11 -9.95 -30.43 55.60
N ALA A 12 -10.76 -29.59 54.94
CA ALA A 12 -11.58 -30.03 53.83
C ALA A 12 -10.67 -30.47 52.65
N ALA A 13 -11.01 -31.58 52.00
CA ALA A 13 -10.35 -31.97 50.77
C ALA A 13 -10.51 -30.87 49.71
N PHE A 14 -9.47 -30.67 48.89
CA PHE A 14 -9.55 -29.75 47.75
C PHE A 14 -10.69 -30.19 46.80
N ASP A 15 -11.58 -29.27 46.45
CA ASP A 15 -12.70 -29.55 45.55
C ASP A 15 -12.23 -29.56 44.08
N TYR A 16 -11.72 -30.71 43.65
CA TYR A 16 -11.27 -30.92 42.28
C TYR A 16 -12.40 -30.73 41.25
N GLU A 17 -13.59 -31.24 41.54
CA GLU A 17 -14.74 -31.14 40.63
C GLU A 17 -15.24 -29.69 40.51
N GLY A 18 -15.28 -28.95 41.63
CA GLY A 18 -15.57 -27.52 41.62
C GLY A 18 -14.59 -26.72 40.75
N LEU A 19 -13.30 -27.05 40.79
CA LEU A 19 -12.31 -26.46 39.88
C LEU A 19 -12.60 -26.80 38.42
N TYR A 20 -12.90 -28.06 38.10
CA TYR A 20 -13.21 -28.49 36.72
C TYR A 20 -14.44 -27.78 36.19
N GLN A 21 -15.53 -27.79 36.97
CA GLN A 21 -16.77 -27.11 36.63
C GLN A 21 -16.56 -25.62 36.44
N ALA A 22 -15.79 -24.95 37.32
CA ALA A 22 -15.47 -23.54 37.16
C ALA A 22 -14.67 -23.26 35.88
N LYS A 23 -13.69 -24.10 35.53
CA LYS A 23 -12.92 -23.97 34.28
C LYS A 23 -13.78 -24.20 33.03
N LEU A 24 -14.68 -25.18 33.07
CA LEU A 24 -15.60 -25.48 31.96
C LEU A 24 -16.69 -24.42 31.83
N ALA A 25 -17.26 -23.94 32.95
CA ALA A 25 -18.23 -22.84 32.97
C ALA A 25 -17.64 -21.58 32.34
N LYS A 26 -16.37 -21.25 32.64
CA LYS A 26 -15.66 -20.15 31.98
C LYS A 26 -15.55 -20.33 30.47
N LYS A 27 -15.31 -21.57 30.00
CA LYS A 27 -15.28 -21.90 28.57
C LYS A 27 -16.65 -21.79 27.89
N HIS A 28 -17.73 -22.10 28.61
CA HIS A 28 -19.08 -21.89 28.12
C HIS A 28 -19.42 -20.40 28.05
N GLU A 29 -19.05 -19.63 29.08
CA GLU A 29 -19.27 -18.19 29.16
C GLU A 29 -18.52 -17.41 28.07
N ASP A 30 -17.24 -17.74 27.85
CA ASP A 30 -16.41 -17.11 26.79
C ASP A 30 -16.66 -17.70 25.39
N LYS A 31 -17.64 -18.61 25.25
CA LYS A 31 -18.01 -19.32 24.02
C LYS A 31 -16.86 -20.07 23.33
N SER A 32 -15.78 -20.40 24.05
CA SER A 32 -14.65 -21.18 23.53
C SER A 32 -14.68 -22.67 23.93
N TYR A 33 -15.78 -23.12 24.57
CA TYR A 33 -16.05 -24.53 24.78
C TYR A 33 -16.17 -25.28 23.44
N ARG A 34 -15.52 -26.44 23.34
CA ARG A 34 -15.42 -27.19 22.09
C ARG A 34 -16.46 -28.31 22.04
N TYR A 35 -17.31 -28.27 21.02
CA TYR A 35 -18.21 -29.36 20.67
C TYR A 35 -17.62 -30.15 19.50
N PHE A 36 -17.44 -31.45 19.69
CA PHE A 36 -16.92 -32.35 18.66
C PHE A 36 -18.07 -33.10 17.99
N ASN A 37 -18.44 -32.69 16.78
CA ASN A 37 -19.47 -33.36 16.01
C ASN A 37 -18.99 -34.74 15.52
N ASN A 38 -19.87 -35.74 15.54
CA ASN A 38 -19.58 -37.07 15.00
C ASN A 38 -19.64 -37.04 13.47
N ILE A 39 -18.48 -37.07 12.82
CA ILE A 39 -18.33 -37.00 11.36
C ILE A 39 -17.37 -38.12 10.90
N ASN A 40 -17.88 -39.04 10.08
CA ASN A 40 -17.15 -40.22 9.60
C ASN A 40 -16.89 -40.11 8.10
N ARG A 41 -15.65 -39.85 7.70
CA ARG A 41 -15.27 -39.59 6.30
C ARG A 41 -15.36 -40.86 5.44
N LEU A 42 -15.78 -40.70 4.18
CA LEU A 42 -15.88 -41.77 3.20
C LEU A 42 -14.76 -41.63 2.15
N ALA A 43 -13.71 -42.46 2.25
CA ALA A 43 -12.53 -42.37 1.37
C ALA A 43 -12.88 -42.42 -0.14
N ALA A 44 -13.80 -43.31 -0.55
CA ALA A 44 -14.22 -43.46 -1.94
C ALA A 44 -15.09 -42.30 -2.46
N ARG A 45 -15.67 -41.48 -1.57
CA ARG A 45 -16.60 -40.39 -1.90
C ARG A 45 -16.09 -39.03 -1.41
N TYR A 46 -14.77 -38.86 -1.28
CA TYR A 46 -14.17 -37.61 -0.77
C TYR A 46 -14.67 -36.37 -1.54
N PRO A 47 -15.12 -35.29 -0.86
CA PRO A 47 -14.99 -35.01 0.58
C PRO A 47 -16.22 -35.36 1.45
N GLN A 48 -17.08 -36.31 1.04
CA GLN A 48 -18.29 -36.67 1.78
C GLN A 48 -18.00 -37.50 3.05
N ALA A 49 -18.88 -37.34 4.04
CA ALA A 49 -18.87 -38.05 5.31
C ALA A 49 -20.31 -38.38 5.76
N HIS A 50 -20.47 -39.24 6.77
CA HIS A 50 -21.76 -39.42 7.44
C HIS A 50 -21.68 -39.06 8.93
N THR A 51 -22.81 -38.64 9.49
CA THR A 51 -22.90 -38.35 10.94
C THR A 51 -22.94 -39.63 11.78
N ALA A 52 -23.30 -39.55 13.07
CA ALA A 52 -23.64 -40.74 13.87
C ALA A 52 -24.68 -41.64 13.19
N GLN A 53 -25.59 -41.06 12.40
CA GLN A 53 -26.50 -41.79 11.53
C GLN A 53 -25.89 -41.91 10.12
N THR A 54 -25.68 -43.15 9.65
CA THR A 54 -25.03 -43.46 8.37
C THR A 54 -25.81 -42.97 7.15
N SER A 55 -27.13 -42.82 7.29
CA SER A 55 -28.02 -42.27 6.26
C SER A 55 -27.86 -40.77 6.06
N ASN A 56 -27.39 -40.04 7.09
CA ASN A 56 -27.21 -38.59 7.01
C ASN A 56 -25.80 -38.26 6.49
N VAL A 57 -25.72 -38.02 5.18
CA VAL A 57 -24.50 -37.70 4.45
C VAL A 57 -24.28 -36.19 4.40
N VAL A 58 -23.07 -35.75 4.71
CA VAL A 58 -22.64 -34.34 4.72
C VAL A 58 -21.37 -34.15 3.90
N THR A 59 -21.13 -32.92 3.44
CA THR A 59 -19.89 -32.53 2.76
C THR A 59 -18.94 -31.85 3.75
N VAL A 60 -17.70 -32.36 3.87
CA VAL A 60 -16.70 -31.79 4.78
C VAL A 60 -15.85 -30.76 4.03
N TRP A 61 -16.15 -29.48 4.24
CA TRP A 61 -15.43 -28.36 3.61
C TRP A 61 -14.09 -28.02 4.29
N CYS A 62 -13.89 -28.43 5.54
CA CYS A 62 -12.71 -28.10 6.35
C CYS A 62 -11.77 -29.31 6.55
N SER A 63 -11.04 -29.69 5.50
CA SER A 63 -10.07 -30.79 5.56
C SER A 63 -8.62 -30.30 5.50
N ASN A 64 -7.76 -30.93 6.31
CA ASN A 64 -6.31 -30.73 6.24
C ASN A 64 -5.63 -31.59 5.15
N ASP A 65 -6.36 -32.52 4.52
CA ASP A 65 -5.85 -33.31 3.39
C ASP A 65 -5.91 -32.50 2.10
N TYR A 66 -5.03 -31.49 2.01
CA TYR A 66 -5.06 -30.43 0.99
C TYR A 66 -5.03 -30.96 -0.44
N LEU A 67 -4.29 -32.04 -0.68
CA LEU A 67 -4.10 -32.65 -2.00
C LEU A 67 -4.81 -34.00 -2.15
N GLY A 68 -5.63 -34.39 -1.16
CA GLY A 68 -6.40 -35.64 -1.22
C GLY A 68 -5.53 -36.90 -1.19
N GLN A 69 -4.34 -36.85 -0.59
CA GLN A 69 -3.41 -37.99 -0.61
C GLN A 69 -3.88 -39.16 0.25
N SER A 70 -4.74 -38.92 1.24
CA SER A 70 -5.29 -40.01 2.07
C SER A 70 -6.13 -41.02 1.29
N LYS A 71 -6.62 -40.64 0.09
CA LYS A 71 -7.35 -41.52 -0.83
C LYS A 71 -6.56 -41.89 -2.10
N ASN A 72 -5.31 -41.45 -2.23
CA ASN A 72 -4.52 -41.72 -3.42
C ASN A 72 -4.27 -43.24 -3.53
N PRO A 73 -4.62 -43.90 -4.65
CA PRO A 73 -4.41 -45.33 -4.82
C PRO A 73 -2.97 -45.79 -4.61
N VAL A 74 -1.97 -44.99 -5.01
CA VAL A 74 -0.55 -45.29 -4.81
C VAL A 74 -0.23 -45.39 -3.32
N VAL A 75 -0.73 -44.43 -2.55
CA VAL A 75 -0.55 -44.37 -1.09
C VAL A 75 -1.29 -45.53 -0.42
N VAL A 76 -2.60 -45.68 -0.67
CA VAL A 76 -3.45 -46.71 -0.04
C VAL A 76 -2.94 -48.12 -0.32
N ASN A 77 -2.51 -48.40 -1.55
CA ASN A 77 -2.00 -49.73 -1.91
C ASN A 77 -0.65 -50.01 -1.23
N SER A 78 0.23 -49.01 -1.11
CA SER A 78 1.48 -49.14 -0.35
C SER A 78 1.22 -49.46 1.12
N MET A 79 0.25 -48.78 1.74
CA MET A 79 -0.16 -49.04 3.12
C MET A 79 -0.70 -50.46 3.31
N LYS A 80 -1.55 -50.93 2.39
CA LYS A 80 -2.09 -52.31 2.43
C LYS A 80 -0.98 -53.36 2.35
N ALA A 81 -0.05 -53.20 1.40
CA ALA A 81 1.07 -54.13 1.26
C ALA A 81 1.95 -54.17 2.53
N ALA A 82 2.20 -53.02 3.15
CA ALA A 82 2.93 -52.94 4.41
C ALA A 82 2.14 -53.55 5.59
N LEU A 83 0.81 -53.39 5.61
CA LEU A 83 -0.06 -54.00 6.61
C LEU A 83 -0.03 -55.53 6.53
N ASP A 84 -0.14 -56.08 5.31
CA ASP A 84 -0.11 -57.53 5.08
C ASP A 84 1.25 -58.14 5.43
N THR A 85 2.34 -57.39 5.22
CA THR A 85 3.71 -57.88 5.44
C THR A 85 4.20 -57.70 6.88
N TYR A 86 3.95 -56.53 7.49
CA TYR A 86 4.57 -56.10 8.75
C TYR A 86 3.57 -55.88 9.88
N GLY A 87 2.27 -55.99 9.62
CA GLY A 87 1.20 -55.79 10.61
C GLY A 87 0.89 -54.32 10.90
N ALA A 88 -0.05 -54.12 11.84
CA ALA A 88 -0.70 -52.82 12.05
C ALA A 88 0.08 -51.83 12.94
N GLY A 89 1.12 -52.27 13.65
CA GLY A 89 1.84 -51.45 14.62
C GLY A 89 3.33 -51.77 14.66
N ALA A 90 4.13 -50.82 15.15
CA ALA A 90 5.59 -50.99 15.22
C ALA A 90 6.06 -51.81 16.44
N GLY A 91 5.17 -52.13 17.39
CA GLY A 91 5.46 -53.01 18.52
C GLY A 91 6.32 -52.43 19.64
N GLY A 92 6.76 -51.16 19.56
CA GLY A 92 7.56 -50.52 20.61
C GLY A 92 8.21 -49.20 20.21
N THR A 93 9.04 -48.67 21.11
CA THR A 93 9.90 -47.51 20.82
C THR A 93 11.10 -47.94 19.98
N ARG A 94 11.69 -47.03 19.22
CA ARG A 94 12.90 -47.31 18.42
C ARG A 94 14.11 -47.69 19.25
N ASN A 95 14.15 -47.30 20.53
CA ASN A 95 15.22 -47.64 21.45
C ASN A 95 15.20 -49.12 21.89
N ILE A 96 14.04 -49.77 21.84
CA ILE A 96 13.87 -51.18 22.22
C ILE A 96 13.85 -52.07 20.98
N ALA A 97 13.05 -51.72 19.97
CA ALA A 97 12.82 -52.56 18.79
C ALA A 97 13.77 -52.27 17.62
N GLY A 98 14.61 -51.24 17.74
CA GLY A 98 15.48 -50.76 16.65
C GLY A 98 14.73 -50.02 15.54
N ASN A 99 15.43 -49.68 14.46
CA ASN A 99 14.87 -49.01 13.29
C ASN A 99 14.44 -50.04 12.24
N SER A 100 13.16 -50.00 11.82
CA SER A 100 12.72 -50.78 10.65
C SER A 100 13.22 -50.15 9.34
N ALA A 101 13.35 -50.94 8.28
CA ALA A 101 13.70 -50.44 6.94
C ALA A 101 12.76 -49.33 6.41
N LEU A 102 11.46 -49.38 6.72
CA LEU A 102 10.50 -48.35 6.28
C LEU A 102 10.73 -46.99 6.93
N HIS A 103 11.08 -46.97 8.21
CA HIS A 103 11.45 -45.77 8.93
C HIS A 103 12.73 -45.13 8.37
N LEU A 104 13.78 -45.94 8.14
CA LEU A 104 15.02 -45.47 7.53
C LEU A 104 14.79 -44.91 6.14
N ARG A 105 13.97 -45.58 5.32
CA ARG A 105 13.61 -45.10 3.99
C ARG A 105 12.85 -43.77 4.06
N LEU A 106 11.87 -43.64 4.95
CA LEU A 106 11.13 -42.39 5.13
C LEU A 106 12.05 -41.23 5.53
N GLU A 107 12.98 -41.46 6.45
CA GLU A 107 13.97 -40.47 6.86
C GLU A 107 14.90 -40.07 5.70
N THR A 108 15.32 -41.02 4.86
CA THR A 108 16.07 -40.73 3.64
C THR A 108 15.26 -39.89 2.64
N GLU A 109 14.00 -40.23 2.38
CA GLU A 109 13.15 -39.45 1.47
C GLU A 109 12.94 -38.02 1.97
N LEU A 110 12.75 -37.83 3.28
CA LEU A 110 12.60 -36.51 3.89
C LEU A 110 13.90 -35.70 3.84
N ALA A 111 15.04 -36.33 4.12
CA ALA A 111 16.35 -35.69 3.99
C ALA A 111 16.59 -35.23 2.55
N ASN A 112 16.26 -36.10 1.58
CA ASN A 112 16.39 -35.79 0.15
C ASN A 112 15.44 -34.67 -0.30
N LEU A 113 14.18 -34.70 0.14
CA LEU A 113 13.18 -33.67 -0.16
C LEU A 113 13.68 -32.28 0.27
N HIS A 114 14.21 -32.18 1.49
CA HIS A 114 14.72 -30.92 2.05
C HIS A 114 16.18 -30.62 1.72
N ARG A 115 16.86 -31.51 0.99
CA ARG A 115 18.28 -31.43 0.62
C ARG A 115 19.18 -31.22 1.86
N LYS A 116 18.85 -31.93 2.94
CA LYS A 116 19.60 -31.95 4.21
C LYS A 116 20.31 -33.28 4.38
N GLU A 117 21.30 -33.31 5.27
CA GLU A 117 22.12 -34.50 5.50
C GLU A 117 21.32 -35.65 6.14
N ALA A 118 20.36 -35.33 7.01
CA ALA A 118 19.54 -36.31 7.69
C ALA A 118 18.16 -35.75 8.04
N ALA A 119 17.22 -36.66 8.32
CA ALA A 119 15.93 -36.35 8.89
C ALA A 119 15.58 -37.33 10.01
N LEU A 120 14.67 -36.93 10.90
CA LEU A 120 14.18 -37.76 12.00
C LEU A 120 12.66 -37.67 12.08
N VAL A 121 12.01 -38.83 12.09
CA VAL A 121 10.54 -38.91 12.10
C VAL A 121 9.99 -39.13 13.50
N PHE A 122 8.92 -38.40 13.80
CA PHE A 122 8.16 -38.40 15.05
C PHE A 122 6.69 -38.77 14.81
N SER A 123 5.97 -39.07 15.90
CA SER A 123 4.54 -39.40 15.89
C SER A 123 3.64 -38.27 15.41
N SER A 124 4.07 -37.02 15.54
CA SER A 124 3.42 -35.83 14.97
C SER A 124 4.40 -34.67 14.89
N CYS A 125 4.07 -33.65 14.08
CA CYS A 125 4.88 -32.42 14.05
C CYS A 125 4.80 -31.64 15.38
N PHE A 126 3.70 -31.78 16.14
CA PHE A 126 3.64 -31.20 17.48
C PHE A 126 4.77 -31.73 18.37
N VAL A 127 4.95 -33.06 18.38
CA VAL A 127 6.02 -33.73 19.13
C VAL A 127 7.40 -33.40 18.55
N ALA A 128 7.55 -33.34 17.22
CA ALA A 128 8.80 -32.96 16.58
C ALA A 128 9.26 -31.55 17.02
N ASN A 129 8.35 -30.58 16.99
CA ASN A 129 8.62 -29.19 17.41
C ASN A 129 8.94 -29.09 18.90
N ASP A 130 8.10 -29.68 19.74
CA ASP A 130 8.26 -29.65 21.19
C ASP A 130 9.58 -30.31 21.62
N ALA A 131 9.81 -31.54 21.17
CA ALA A 131 10.99 -32.33 21.55
C ALA A 131 12.29 -31.69 21.02
N THR A 132 12.29 -31.17 19.80
CA THR A 132 13.50 -30.58 19.20
C THR A 132 13.86 -29.26 19.87
N LEU A 133 12.92 -28.32 19.97
CA LEU A 133 13.18 -27.00 20.56
C LEU A 133 13.52 -27.10 22.05
N SER A 134 12.84 -27.96 22.80
CA SER A 134 13.13 -28.16 24.23
C SER A 134 14.52 -28.76 24.45
N THR A 135 14.86 -29.82 23.71
CA THR A 135 16.15 -30.53 23.88
C THR A 135 17.32 -29.70 23.38
N LEU A 136 17.21 -29.10 22.18
CA LEU A 136 18.29 -28.32 21.58
C LEU A 136 18.59 -27.08 22.41
N CYS A 137 17.57 -26.27 22.70
CA CYS A 137 17.79 -25.01 23.41
C CYS A 137 18.09 -25.21 24.90
N GLY A 138 17.64 -26.32 25.51
CA GLY A 138 18.03 -26.70 26.87
C GLY A 138 19.48 -27.19 26.97
N ALA A 139 20.02 -27.77 25.90
CA ALA A 139 21.41 -28.21 25.85
C ALA A 139 22.41 -27.10 25.48
N LEU A 140 21.97 -26.07 24.74
CA LEU A 140 22.79 -24.93 24.36
C LEU A 140 23.02 -23.97 25.55
N PRO A 141 24.26 -23.79 26.05
CA PRO A 141 24.51 -22.97 27.23
C PRO A 141 24.11 -21.51 27.02
N GLY A 142 23.19 -21.01 27.85
CA GLY A 142 22.74 -19.61 27.77
C GLY A 142 21.98 -19.27 26.48
N CYS A 143 21.37 -20.27 25.82
CA CYS A 143 20.64 -20.07 24.57
C CYS A 143 19.53 -19.01 24.68
N VAL A 144 19.39 -18.23 23.61
CA VAL A 144 18.32 -17.24 23.46
C VAL A 144 17.51 -17.53 22.21
N ILE A 145 16.19 -17.65 22.37
CA ILE A 145 15.25 -17.96 21.29
C ILE A 145 14.52 -16.68 20.86
N PHE A 146 14.48 -16.42 19.56
CA PHE A 146 13.71 -15.34 18.95
C PHE A 146 12.53 -15.96 18.21
N SER A 147 11.32 -15.75 18.71
CA SER A 147 10.10 -16.37 18.18
C SER A 147 9.22 -15.32 17.54
N ASP A 148 8.73 -15.58 16.33
CA ASP A 148 7.66 -14.77 15.76
C ASP A 148 6.41 -14.85 16.67
N LYS A 149 5.70 -13.72 16.81
CA LYS A 149 4.50 -13.61 17.65
C LYS A 149 3.35 -14.54 17.22
N MET A 150 3.29 -14.91 15.94
CA MET A 150 2.25 -15.77 15.38
C MET A 150 2.66 -17.24 15.25
N ASN A 151 3.83 -17.63 15.76
CA ASN A 151 4.28 -19.02 15.72
C ASN A 151 3.27 -20.01 16.31
N HIS A 152 3.21 -21.18 15.69
CA HIS A 152 2.28 -22.24 16.03
C HIS A 152 2.46 -22.72 17.48
N ALA A 153 1.35 -23.10 18.11
CA ALA A 153 1.31 -23.49 19.51
C ALA A 153 2.32 -24.59 19.87
N SER A 154 2.60 -25.53 18.96
CA SER A 154 3.61 -26.58 19.15
C SER A 154 5.03 -26.02 19.37
N MET A 155 5.41 -24.97 18.62
CA MET A 155 6.70 -24.33 18.78
C MET A 155 6.75 -23.58 20.10
N ILE A 156 5.67 -22.88 20.45
CA ILE A 156 5.55 -22.16 21.72
C ILE A 156 5.72 -23.10 22.92
N GLN A 157 5.16 -24.32 22.87
CA GLN A 157 5.36 -25.31 23.94
C GLN A 157 6.81 -25.76 24.04
N GLY A 158 7.46 -26.12 22.92
CA GLY A 158 8.87 -26.50 22.91
C GLY A 158 9.79 -25.41 23.45
N ILE A 159 9.54 -24.16 23.07
CA ILE A 159 10.25 -22.98 23.59
C ILE A 159 10.03 -22.85 25.10
N ARG A 160 8.81 -23.03 25.60
CA ARG A 160 8.52 -22.97 27.05
C ARG A 160 9.21 -24.09 27.82
N HIS A 161 9.15 -25.32 27.32
CA HIS A 161 9.78 -26.48 27.96
C HIS A 161 11.30 -26.43 27.93
N SER A 162 11.90 -25.72 26.97
CA SER A 162 13.37 -25.53 26.95
C SER A 162 13.91 -24.79 28.17
N GLY A 163 13.09 -23.96 28.83
CA GLY A 163 13.54 -23.04 29.88
C GLY A 163 14.48 -21.93 29.40
N ALA A 164 14.84 -21.90 28.10
CA ALA A 164 15.73 -20.91 27.53
C ALA A 164 15.10 -19.51 27.55
N ARG A 165 15.96 -18.49 27.60
CA ARG A 165 15.50 -17.11 27.49
C ARG A 165 14.89 -16.90 26.10
N LYS A 166 13.77 -16.19 26.02
CA LYS A 166 13.10 -15.92 24.74
C LYS A 166 12.71 -14.47 24.56
N HIS A 167 12.70 -14.04 23.32
CA HIS A 167 12.11 -12.80 22.86
C HIS A 167 11.06 -13.10 21.80
N VAL A 168 9.95 -12.38 21.85
CA VAL A 168 8.89 -12.49 20.84
C VAL A 168 8.97 -11.24 19.97
N PHE A 169 9.35 -11.40 18.71
CA PHE A 169 9.37 -10.29 17.75
C PHE A 169 7.99 -10.14 17.08
N ASN A 170 7.71 -8.94 16.56
CA ASN A 170 6.43 -8.67 15.90
C ASN A 170 6.30 -9.53 14.64
N HIS A 171 5.07 -9.84 14.27
CA HIS A 171 4.82 -10.77 13.18
C HIS A 171 5.47 -10.30 11.87
N ASN A 172 6.36 -11.12 11.30
CA ASN A 172 7.09 -10.84 10.05
C ASN A 172 7.91 -9.53 10.05
N ASP A 173 8.20 -8.97 11.23
CA ASP A 173 8.93 -7.71 11.40
C ASP A 173 10.44 -7.97 11.55
N LEU A 174 11.16 -7.79 10.45
CA LEU A 174 12.60 -8.02 10.39
C LEU A 174 13.40 -6.99 11.19
N ASP A 175 12.89 -5.76 11.31
CA ASP A 175 13.57 -4.69 12.04
C ASP A 175 13.50 -4.96 13.53
N HIS A 176 12.33 -5.34 14.05
CA HIS A 176 12.20 -5.75 15.44
C HIS A 176 12.99 -7.04 15.74
N LEU A 177 12.99 -8.02 14.82
CA LEU A 177 13.84 -9.21 14.97
C LEU A 177 15.33 -8.84 15.04
N GLU A 178 15.82 -7.99 14.13
CA GLU A 178 17.20 -7.53 14.13
C GLU A 178 17.54 -6.74 15.40
N GLN A 179 16.66 -5.85 15.86
CA GLN A 179 16.81 -5.11 17.11
C GLN A 179 16.97 -6.05 18.31
N LEU A 180 16.18 -7.12 18.38
CA LEU A 180 16.27 -8.12 19.45
C LEU A 180 17.54 -8.96 19.34
N LEU A 181 17.91 -9.42 18.15
CA LEU A 181 19.14 -10.18 17.90
C LEU A 181 20.39 -9.38 18.26
N ALA A 182 20.38 -8.08 17.95
CA ALA A 182 21.48 -7.15 18.19
C ALA A 182 21.80 -6.93 19.68
N GLN A 183 20.90 -7.30 20.60
CA GLN A 183 21.11 -7.19 22.05
C GLN A 183 22.09 -8.24 22.60
N TYR A 184 22.46 -9.24 21.79
CA TYR A 184 23.29 -10.36 22.23
C TYR A 184 24.59 -10.44 21.44
N PRO A 185 25.73 -10.77 22.10
CA PRO A 185 26.97 -11.09 21.40
C PRO A 185 26.77 -12.15 20.33
N ARG A 186 27.53 -12.05 19.23
CA ARG A 186 27.47 -13.02 18.13
C ARG A 186 27.75 -14.45 18.62
N ALA A 187 28.64 -14.60 19.61
CA ALA A 187 29.02 -15.89 20.20
C ALA A 187 27.93 -16.52 21.10
N THR A 188 26.94 -15.76 21.58
CA THR A 188 25.84 -16.31 22.35
C THR A 188 25.07 -17.33 21.49
N PRO A 189 24.78 -18.55 21.95
CA PRO A 189 23.92 -19.47 21.20
C PRO A 189 22.54 -18.85 21.00
N LYS A 190 22.09 -18.74 19.74
CA LYS A 190 20.83 -18.09 19.38
C LYS A 190 20.07 -18.94 18.38
N LEU A 191 18.75 -18.98 18.50
CA LEU A 191 17.86 -19.66 17.57
C LEU A 191 16.73 -18.72 17.16
N ILE A 192 16.49 -18.57 15.85
CA ILE A 192 15.33 -17.85 15.31
C ILE A 192 14.29 -18.87 14.87
N ALA A 193 13.12 -18.83 15.50
CA ALA A 193 12.00 -19.73 15.28
C ALA A 193 10.88 -19.00 14.53
N PHE A 194 10.48 -19.51 13.36
CA PHE A 194 9.47 -18.88 12.50
C PHE A 194 8.78 -19.89 11.58
N GLU A 195 7.64 -19.51 11.00
CA GLU A 195 6.91 -20.33 10.02
C GLU A 195 7.15 -19.84 8.59
N SER A 196 7.07 -20.76 7.64
CA SER A 196 7.03 -20.47 6.20
C SER A 196 5.67 -19.89 5.79
N VAL A 197 4.57 -20.48 6.27
CA VAL A 197 3.18 -20.08 6.03
C VAL A 197 2.43 -20.15 7.35
N TYR A 198 2.05 -18.97 7.87
CA TYR A 198 1.42 -18.85 9.18
C TYR A 198 -0.06 -19.24 9.11
N SER A 199 -0.42 -20.29 9.85
CA SER A 199 -1.74 -20.93 9.78
C SER A 199 -2.95 -20.02 10.01
N MET A 200 -2.80 -19.01 10.87
CA MET A 200 -3.91 -18.15 11.33
C MET A 200 -4.17 -16.95 10.42
N SER A 201 -3.14 -16.45 9.76
CA SER A 201 -3.19 -15.27 8.87
C SER A 201 -3.07 -15.63 7.39
N GLY A 202 -2.49 -16.79 7.08
CA GLY A 202 -2.07 -17.18 5.74
C GLY A 202 -0.81 -16.46 5.23
N THR A 203 -0.20 -15.58 6.03
CA THR A 203 1.00 -14.81 5.66
C THR A 203 2.21 -15.71 5.46
N VAL A 204 3.15 -15.27 4.62
CA VAL A 204 4.37 -16.01 4.26
C VAL A 204 5.57 -15.40 4.98
N GLY A 205 6.44 -16.24 5.54
CA GLY A 205 7.67 -15.81 6.22
C GLY A 205 8.72 -15.24 5.27
N ARG A 206 9.47 -14.23 5.73
CA ARG A 206 10.61 -13.64 5.00
C ARG A 206 11.89 -14.48 5.18
N ILE A 207 11.85 -15.71 4.66
CA ILE A 207 12.87 -16.76 4.90
C ILE A 207 14.30 -16.30 4.53
N PRO A 208 14.55 -15.74 3.32
CA PRO A 208 15.91 -15.34 2.93
C PRO A 208 16.52 -14.29 3.88
N GLU A 209 15.73 -13.30 4.27
CA GLU A 209 16.16 -12.21 5.14
C GLU A 209 16.36 -12.69 6.58
N ILE A 210 15.49 -13.56 7.10
CA ILE A 210 15.68 -14.19 8.40
C ILE A 210 16.96 -15.03 8.42
N CYS A 211 17.24 -15.81 7.37
CA CYS A 211 18.50 -16.54 7.23
C CYS A 211 19.72 -15.59 7.15
N ALA A 212 19.58 -14.44 6.49
CA ALA A 212 20.63 -13.44 6.44
C ALA A 212 20.92 -12.84 7.83
N LEU A 213 19.88 -12.51 8.59
CA LEU A 213 19.99 -12.06 9.98
C LEU A 213 20.60 -13.14 10.88
N ALA A 214 20.19 -14.40 10.72
CA ALA A 214 20.73 -15.53 11.45
C ALA A 214 22.25 -15.61 11.27
N ARG A 215 22.75 -15.58 10.02
CA ARG A 215 24.19 -15.56 9.72
C ARG A 215 24.89 -14.31 10.26
N LYS A 216 24.28 -13.13 10.11
CA LYS A 216 24.82 -11.85 10.58
C LYS A 216 25.06 -11.87 12.10
N TYR A 217 24.11 -12.43 12.85
CA TYR A 217 24.11 -12.45 14.30
C TYR A 217 24.61 -13.76 14.93
N GLY A 218 24.99 -14.76 14.14
CA GLY A 218 25.45 -16.06 14.66
C GLY A 218 24.33 -16.84 15.34
N ALA A 219 23.12 -16.76 14.80
CA ALA A 219 22.00 -17.60 15.19
C ALA A 219 21.81 -18.75 14.18
N ILE A 220 21.20 -19.83 14.64
CA ILE A 220 20.63 -20.87 13.76
C ILE A 220 19.14 -20.62 13.54
N THR A 221 18.59 -21.19 12.48
CA THR A 221 17.20 -21.05 12.07
C THR A 221 16.41 -22.32 12.33
N PHE A 222 15.18 -22.16 12.81
CA PHE A 222 14.19 -23.22 12.96
C PHE A 222 12.94 -22.81 12.18
N LEU A 223 12.80 -23.36 10.98
CA LEU A 223 11.73 -23.04 10.05
C LEU A 223 10.65 -24.12 10.09
N ASP A 224 9.41 -23.70 10.35
CA ASP A 224 8.24 -24.58 10.26
C ASP A 224 7.58 -24.51 8.87
N GLU A 225 7.65 -25.62 8.14
CA GLU A 225 7.09 -25.82 6.80
C GLU A 225 5.75 -26.59 6.83
N VAL A 226 5.13 -26.77 8.00
CA VAL A 226 3.91 -27.56 8.20
C VAL A 226 2.76 -27.25 7.23
N HIS A 227 2.49 -25.97 6.93
CA HIS A 227 1.42 -25.57 6.01
C HIS A 227 1.85 -25.52 4.54
N ALA A 228 3.13 -25.76 4.26
CA ALA A 228 3.73 -25.54 2.96
C ALA A 228 4.26 -26.81 2.30
N VAL A 229 4.73 -27.79 3.07
CA VAL A 229 5.18 -29.09 2.54
C VAL A 229 4.07 -29.75 1.73
N GLY A 230 4.44 -30.33 0.59
CA GLY A 230 3.55 -30.88 -0.43
C GLY A 230 2.86 -29.83 -1.32
N MET A 231 2.73 -28.58 -0.86
CA MET A 231 1.98 -27.50 -1.53
C MET A 231 2.85 -26.52 -2.32
N TYR A 232 4.07 -26.24 -1.87
CA TYR A 232 4.97 -25.25 -2.46
C TYR A 232 6.31 -25.86 -2.87
N GLY A 233 6.92 -25.27 -3.89
CA GLY A 233 8.13 -25.77 -4.54
C GLY A 233 7.83 -26.81 -5.64
N PRO A 234 8.74 -27.00 -6.60
CA PRO A 234 8.55 -27.94 -7.71
C PRO A 234 8.39 -29.38 -7.23
N HIS A 235 9.04 -29.77 -6.13
CA HIS A 235 8.95 -31.12 -5.54
C HIS A 235 8.09 -31.16 -4.27
N GLY A 236 7.50 -30.04 -3.86
CA GLY A 236 6.70 -29.98 -2.64
C GLY A 236 7.54 -29.95 -1.36
N ALA A 237 8.78 -29.47 -1.39
CA ALA A 237 9.58 -29.36 -0.18
C ALA A 237 9.17 -28.17 0.72
N GLY A 238 8.41 -27.20 0.20
CA GLY A 238 7.93 -26.06 0.98
C GLY A 238 8.24 -24.70 0.34
N VAL A 239 7.98 -23.62 1.06
CA VAL A 239 8.21 -22.25 0.57
C VAL A 239 9.70 -21.98 0.40
N ALA A 240 10.56 -22.53 1.26
CA ALA A 240 12.01 -22.37 1.14
C ALA A 240 12.55 -22.95 -0.19
N GLU A 241 11.96 -24.04 -0.71
CA GLU A 241 12.26 -24.54 -2.07
C GLU A 241 11.65 -23.65 -3.15
N HIS A 242 10.47 -23.09 -2.89
CA HIS A 242 9.73 -22.26 -3.84
C HIS A 242 10.44 -20.95 -4.19
N TYR A 243 11.22 -20.35 -3.27
CA TYR A 243 12.03 -19.17 -3.56
C TYR A 243 13.05 -19.41 -4.69
N ASP A 244 13.57 -20.62 -4.82
CA ASP A 244 14.52 -21.02 -5.85
C ASP A 244 13.88 -22.03 -6.81
N TYR A 245 12.67 -21.73 -7.32
CA TYR A 245 11.82 -22.68 -8.04
C TYR A 245 12.53 -23.30 -9.25
N ASP A 246 13.06 -22.50 -10.16
CA ASP A 246 13.65 -23.00 -11.42
C ASP A 246 14.95 -23.76 -11.17
N ALA A 247 15.81 -23.24 -10.29
CA ALA A 247 17.05 -23.92 -9.90
C ALA A 247 16.73 -25.27 -9.24
N SER A 248 15.68 -25.30 -8.43
CA SER A 248 15.22 -26.52 -7.78
C SER A 248 14.65 -27.51 -8.77
N LEU A 249 13.84 -27.07 -9.73
CA LEU A 249 13.23 -27.93 -10.77
C LEU A 249 14.27 -28.60 -11.67
N GLN A 250 15.37 -27.89 -11.97
CA GLN A 250 16.46 -28.41 -12.80
C GLN A 250 17.41 -29.34 -12.05
N THR A 251 17.34 -29.36 -10.72
CA THR A 251 18.24 -30.14 -9.87
C THR A 251 17.53 -31.38 -9.34
N PRO A 252 18.10 -32.59 -9.54
CA PRO A 252 17.53 -33.82 -8.97
C PRO A 252 17.25 -33.71 -7.47
N VAL A 253 16.13 -34.29 -7.02
CA VAL A 253 15.77 -34.36 -5.60
C VAL A 253 16.91 -35.02 -4.81
N GLY A 254 17.26 -34.44 -3.65
CA GLY A 254 18.38 -34.86 -2.80
C GLY A 254 19.72 -34.24 -3.16
N GLN A 255 19.91 -33.66 -4.35
CA GLN A 255 21.14 -32.96 -4.68
C GLN A 255 21.12 -31.54 -4.09
N ARG A 256 22.15 -31.22 -3.29
CA ARG A 256 22.32 -29.91 -2.65
C ARG A 256 22.53 -28.80 -3.69
N ILE A 257 21.86 -27.65 -3.50
CA ILE A 257 22.11 -26.41 -4.25
C ILE A 257 22.77 -25.41 -3.28
N PRO A 258 24.10 -25.23 -3.33
CA PRO A 258 24.78 -24.32 -2.42
C PRO A 258 24.25 -22.89 -2.53
N GLY A 259 23.89 -22.29 -1.41
CA GLY A 259 23.45 -20.89 -1.34
C GLY A 259 21.97 -20.66 -1.65
N SER A 260 21.19 -21.67 -2.03
CA SER A 260 19.73 -21.54 -2.14
C SER A 260 19.09 -21.24 -0.78
N VAL A 261 17.88 -20.70 -0.76
CA VAL A 261 17.13 -20.39 0.48
C VAL A 261 16.93 -21.66 1.30
N LEU A 262 16.53 -22.76 0.68
CA LEU A 262 16.42 -24.08 1.34
C LEU A 262 17.77 -24.54 1.94
N ASP A 263 18.90 -24.30 1.26
CA ASP A 263 20.23 -24.62 1.77
C ASP A 263 20.61 -23.78 3.00
N GLN A 264 20.18 -22.51 3.03
CA GLN A 264 20.47 -21.56 4.10
C GLN A 264 19.73 -21.80 5.43
N VAL A 265 18.67 -22.62 5.44
CA VAL A 265 17.92 -22.96 6.65
C VAL A 265 18.62 -24.08 7.43
N ASP A 266 18.80 -23.95 8.74
CA ASP A 266 19.54 -24.93 9.54
C ASP A 266 18.67 -26.15 9.92
N ILE A 267 17.45 -25.88 10.37
CA ILE A 267 16.50 -26.90 10.84
C ILE A 267 15.15 -26.64 10.18
N ILE A 268 14.65 -27.63 9.46
CA ILE A 268 13.31 -27.60 8.87
C ILE A 268 12.45 -28.60 9.63
N THR A 269 11.27 -28.18 10.04
CA THR A 269 10.25 -29.06 10.59
C THR A 269 9.05 -29.14 9.65
N GLY A 270 8.39 -30.29 9.61
CA GLY A 270 7.24 -30.49 8.74
C GLY A 270 6.29 -31.56 9.26
N THR A 271 5.11 -31.63 8.64
CA THR A 271 4.06 -32.61 8.97
C THR A 271 3.80 -33.56 7.82
N LEU A 272 3.51 -34.82 8.15
CA LEU A 272 2.95 -35.80 7.22
C LEU A 272 1.41 -35.74 7.19
N GLY A 273 0.82 -34.95 8.11
CA GLY A 273 -0.62 -34.92 8.41
C GLY A 273 -1.51 -34.07 7.51
N LYS A 274 -0.92 -33.33 6.56
CA LYS A 274 -1.65 -32.33 5.76
C LYS A 274 -1.65 -32.68 4.28
N ALA A 275 -0.86 -31.98 3.46
CA ALA A 275 -0.79 -32.23 2.02
C ALA A 275 -0.37 -33.68 1.69
N PHE A 276 0.49 -34.29 2.51
CA PHE A 276 0.88 -35.70 2.36
C PHE A 276 -0.21 -36.70 2.79
N GLY A 277 -1.25 -36.27 3.51
CA GLY A 277 -2.45 -37.07 3.80
C GLY A 277 -2.27 -38.28 4.74
N ILE A 278 -1.19 -38.32 5.53
CA ILE A 278 -0.82 -39.43 6.43
C ILE A 278 -0.81 -38.94 7.90
N VAL A 279 -0.05 -39.56 8.81
CA VAL A 279 0.16 -39.09 10.18
C VAL A 279 1.65 -39.13 10.50
N GLY A 280 2.12 -38.17 11.28
CA GLY A 280 3.51 -38.02 11.66
C GLY A 280 4.03 -36.60 11.47
N GLY A 281 5.26 -36.37 11.91
CA GLY A 281 6.02 -35.16 11.62
C GLY A 281 7.51 -35.46 11.67
N TYR A 282 8.33 -34.50 11.29
CA TYR A 282 9.77 -34.73 11.20
C TYR A 282 10.55 -33.44 11.37
N ILE A 283 11.84 -33.60 11.62
CA ILE A 283 12.84 -32.55 11.38
C ILE A 283 13.82 -33.02 10.30
N ALA A 284 14.36 -32.09 9.52
CA ALA A 284 15.46 -32.30 8.58
C ALA A 284 16.55 -31.26 8.86
N ALA A 285 17.79 -31.71 9.04
CA ALA A 285 18.92 -30.87 9.45
C ALA A 285 20.27 -31.57 9.17
N SER A 286 21.36 -31.07 9.75
CA SER A 286 22.65 -31.78 9.74
C SER A 286 22.57 -33.14 10.43
N SER A 287 23.41 -34.06 10.00
CA SER A 287 23.49 -35.42 10.55
C SER A 287 23.75 -35.41 12.05
N SER A 288 24.65 -34.54 12.53
CA SER A 288 24.98 -34.41 13.95
C SER A 288 23.84 -33.85 14.78
N LEU A 289 23.08 -32.87 14.26
CA LEU A 289 21.93 -32.32 14.99
C LEU A 289 20.82 -33.37 15.10
N VAL A 290 20.49 -34.05 14.00
CA VAL A 290 19.52 -35.14 14.01
C VAL A 290 19.91 -36.24 14.99
N ASP A 291 21.18 -36.62 15.03
CA ASP A 291 21.66 -37.65 15.96
C ASP A 291 21.60 -37.20 17.43
N MET A 292 21.90 -35.93 17.71
CA MET A 292 21.71 -35.35 19.03
C MET A 292 20.24 -35.42 19.47
N ILE A 293 19.30 -34.98 18.63
CA ILE A 293 17.87 -35.02 18.97
C ILE A 293 17.41 -36.47 19.15
N ARG A 294 17.83 -37.38 18.27
CA ARG A 294 17.56 -38.82 18.40
C ARG A 294 18.02 -39.40 19.74
N SER A 295 19.17 -38.94 20.24
CA SER A 295 19.84 -39.49 21.42
C SER A 295 19.38 -38.88 22.74
N TYR A 296 18.88 -37.63 22.72
CA TYR A 296 18.57 -36.89 23.95
C TYR A 296 17.09 -36.51 24.09
N ALA A 297 16.29 -36.49 23.02
CA ALA A 297 14.94 -35.97 23.08
C ALA A 297 13.94 -37.01 23.65
N PRO A 298 13.32 -36.76 24.82
CA PRO A 298 12.39 -37.71 25.44
C PRO A 298 11.18 -38.02 24.55
N GLY A 299 10.70 -37.01 23.81
CA GLY A 299 9.60 -37.13 22.85
C GLY A 299 9.89 -38.06 21.66
N PHE A 300 11.14 -38.45 21.45
CA PHE A 300 11.53 -39.50 20.51
C PHE A 300 11.82 -40.84 21.24
N ILE A 301 12.59 -40.80 22.33
CA ILE A 301 13.12 -42.00 23.00
C ILE A 301 12.01 -42.85 23.65
N PHE A 302 11.04 -42.19 24.28
CA PHE A 302 10.00 -42.85 25.09
C PHE A 302 8.64 -42.91 24.38
N THR A 303 8.57 -42.61 23.08
CA THR A 303 7.34 -42.71 22.29
C THR A 303 7.37 -43.91 21.35
N THR A 304 6.19 -44.46 21.06
CA THR A 304 6.05 -45.55 20.09
C THR A 304 6.33 -45.06 18.68
N SER A 305 7.04 -45.86 17.90
CA SER A 305 7.39 -45.56 16.50
C SER A 305 6.13 -45.50 15.61
N LEU A 306 6.24 -44.81 14.46
CA LEU A 306 5.14 -44.81 13.49
C LEU A 306 4.81 -46.24 13.03
N PRO A 307 3.52 -46.60 12.89
CA PRO A 307 3.16 -47.90 12.36
C PRO A 307 3.75 -48.17 10.95
N PRO A 308 4.15 -49.41 10.62
CA PRO A 308 4.69 -49.73 9.31
C PRO A 308 3.82 -49.29 8.12
N PRO A 309 2.47 -49.47 8.13
CA PRO A 309 1.61 -48.98 7.06
C PRO A 309 1.68 -47.46 6.89
N ILE A 310 1.76 -46.72 8.00
CA ILE A 310 1.86 -45.25 8.00
C ILE A 310 3.19 -44.81 7.40
N ALA A 311 4.30 -45.43 7.79
CA ALA A 311 5.62 -45.12 7.24
C ALA A 311 5.68 -45.40 5.73
N ALA A 312 5.15 -46.53 5.28
CA ALA A 312 5.08 -46.87 3.85
C ALA A 312 4.20 -45.88 3.06
N GLY A 313 3.02 -45.54 3.59
CA GLY A 313 2.14 -44.54 2.97
C GLY A 313 2.78 -43.16 2.86
N ALA A 314 3.52 -42.73 3.88
CA ALA A 314 4.23 -41.46 3.86
C ALA A 314 5.33 -41.43 2.78
N VAL A 315 6.14 -42.51 2.67
CA VAL A 315 7.13 -42.65 1.60
C VAL A 315 6.46 -42.54 0.24
N ALA A 316 5.39 -43.30 0.01
CA ALA A 316 4.68 -43.30 -1.27
C ALA A 316 4.09 -41.91 -1.60
N SER A 317 3.54 -41.22 -0.62
CA SER A 317 2.94 -39.89 -0.77
C SER A 317 4.00 -38.83 -1.14
N ILE A 318 5.13 -38.83 -0.44
CA ILE A 318 6.25 -37.92 -0.73
C ILE A 318 6.80 -38.19 -2.13
N GLN A 319 7.12 -39.45 -2.45
CA GLN A 319 7.65 -39.81 -3.77
C GLN A 319 6.70 -39.41 -4.90
N TYR A 320 5.38 -39.62 -4.71
CA TYR A 320 4.37 -39.22 -5.69
C TYR A 320 4.31 -37.70 -5.87
N LEU A 321 4.22 -36.93 -4.78
CA LEU A 321 4.10 -35.47 -4.84
C LEU A 321 5.40 -34.76 -5.26
N SER A 322 6.56 -35.40 -5.06
CA SER A 322 7.83 -34.93 -5.60
C SER A 322 7.87 -35.05 -7.12
N ALA A 323 7.25 -36.10 -7.68
CA ALA A 323 7.21 -36.32 -9.13
C ALA A 323 6.03 -35.63 -9.84
N SER A 324 4.91 -35.42 -9.13
CA SER A 324 3.67 -34.87 -9.70
C SER A 324 3.37 -33.47 -9.17
N GLN A 325 3.26 -32.51 -10.09
CA GLN A 325 2.81 -31.15 -9.79
C GLN A 325 1.29 -30.95 -10.00
N ARG A 326 0.62 -31.94 -10.61
CA ARG A 326 -0.78 -31.83 -11.05
C ARG A 326 -1.72 -31.45 -9.91
N GLU A 327 -1.53 -32.05 -8.74
CA GLU A 327 -2.35 -31.84 -7.56
C GLU A 327 -2.24 -30.39 -7.06
N ARG A 328 -1.02 -29.84 -7.01
CA ARG A 328 -0.75 -28.45 -6.62
C ARG A 328 -1.40 -27.49 -7.63
N TYR A 329 -1.21 -27.72 -8.92
CA TYR A 329 -1.81 -26.91 -9.99
C TYR A 329 -3.34 -26.86 -9.90
N LEU A 330 -3.98 -28.03 -9.74
CA LEU A 330 -5.44 -28.10 -9.63
C LEU A 330 -5.96 -27.40 -8.39
N GLN A 331 -5.30 -27.60 -7.25
CA GLN A 331 -5.68 -26.93 -6.00
C GLN A 331 -5.58 -25.40 -6.13
N GLN A 332 -4.49 -24.89 -6.72
CA GLN A 332 -4.30 -23.45 -6.91
C GLN A 332 -5.32 -22.87 -7.89
N THR A 333 -5.60 -23.58 -8.98
CA THR A 333 -6.60 -23.20 -10.00
C THR A 333 -7.99 -23.10 -9.38
N HIS A 334 -8.46 -24.16 -8.72
CA HIS A 334 -9.77 -24.15 -8.06
C HIS A 334 -9.84 -23.10 -6.95
N THR A 335 -8.74 -22.83 -6.23
CA THR A 335 -8.72 -21.76 -5.23
C THR A 335 -8.93 -20.38 -5.86
N ARG A 336 -8.35 -20.12 -7.03
CA ARG A 336 -8.56 -18.87 -7.78
C ARG A 336 -9.98 -18.77 -8.31
N GLU A 337 -10.52 -19.85 -8.85
CA GLU A 337 -11.91 -19.92 -9.33
C GLU A 337 -12.90 -19.65 -8.20
N VAL A 338 -12.78 -20.35 -7.07
CA VAL A 338 -13.65 -20.11 -5.91
C VAL A 338 -13.55 -18.67 -5.41
N LYS A 339 -12.35 -18.08 -5.38
CA LYS A 339 -12.19 -16.67 -5.01
C LYS A 339 -12.88 -15.74 -6.02
N ALA A 340 -12.72 -16.00 -7.32
CA ALA A 340 -13.37 -15.22 -8.36
C ALA A 340 -14.90 -15.33 -8.29
N ASP A 341 -15.44 -16.53 -8.08
CA ASP A 341 -16.88 -16.78 -7.98
C ASP A 341 -17.48 -16.13 -6.72
N LEU A 342 -16.78 -16.21 -5.58
CA LEU A 342 -17.21 -15.55 -4.35
C LEU A 342 -17.21 -14.02 -4.52
N ALA A 343 -16.17 -13.47 -5.16
CA ALA A 343 -16.11 -12.04 -5.47
C ALA A 343 -17.25 -11.63 -6.44
N ALA A 344 -17.51 -12.42 -7.49
CA ALA A 344 -18.60 -12.19 -8.43
C ALA A 344 -19.99 -12.29 -7.76
N ALA A 345 -20.14 -13.13 -6.74
CA ALA A 345 -21.35 -13.25 -5.93
C ALA A 345 -21.49 -12.14 -4.87
N GLY A 346 -20.58 -11.15 -4.84
CA GLY A 346 -20.60 -10.08 -3.84
C GLY A 346 -20.27 -10.54 -2.42
N ILE A 347 -19.66 -11.73 -2.26
CA ILE A 347 -19.23 -12.23 -0.95
C ILE A 347 -17.84 -11.67 -0.67
N PRO A 348 -17.69 -10.77 0.33
CA PRO A 348 -16.41 -10.15 0.63
C PRO A 348 -15.41 -11.22 1.07
N LEU A 349 -14.30 -11.30 0.35
CA LEU A 349 -13.14 -12.09 0.74
C LEU A 349 -12.28 -11.25 1.67
N ILE A 350 -11.80 -11.83 2.77
CA ILE A 350 -10.75 -11.20 3.57
C ILE A 350 -9.53 -11.07 2.65
N PRO A 351 -9.11 -9.83 2.28
CA PRO A 351 -7.96 -9.65 1.43
C PRO A 351 -6.74 -10.20 2.14
N PHE A 352 -5.86 -10.85 1.39
CA PHE A 352 -4.53 -11.12 1.87
C PHE A 352 -3.79 -9.78 1.99
N MET A 353 -3.85 -9.14 3.15
CA MET A 353 -2.99 -8.00 3.46
C MET A 353 -1.70 -8.53 4.08
N ALA A 354 -0.82 -9.07 3.24
CA ALA A 354 0.59 -8.89 3.52
C ALA A 354 0.89 -7.39 3.48
N SER A 355 1.97 -6.94 4.13
CA SER A 355 2.58 -5.65 3.80
C SER A 355 2.60 -5.48 2.28
N PRO A 356 2.20 -4.32 1.73
CA PRO A 356 2.07 -4.14 0.29
C PRO A 356 3.34 -4.61 -0.42
N ASN A 357 3.26 -5.74 -1.12
CA ASN A 357 4.42 -6.39 -1.73
C ASN A 357 4.44 -6.02 -3.21
N LEU A 358 5.01 -4.85 -3.49
CA LEU A 358 5.36 -4.44 -4.83
C LEU A 358 6.75 -5.00 -5.15
N ASN A 359 6.79 -6.22 -5.67
CA ASN A 359 8.03 -6.90 -6.06
C ASN A 359 8.53 -6.37 -7.42
N VAL A 360 9.01 -5.13 -7.43
CA VAL A 360 9.53 -4.44 -8.62
C VAL A 360 10.99 -4.07 -8.41
N ASP A 361 11.87 -4.53 -9.30
CA ASP A 361 13.23 -3.99 -9.40
C ASP A 361 13.17 -2.59 -10.02
N ARG A 362 13.19 -1.57 -9.15
CA ARG A 362 13.19 -0.15 -9.53
C ARG A 362 14.32 0.20 -10.48
N SER A 363 15.51 -0.36 -10.30
CA SER A 363 16.67 -0.06 -11.16
C SER A 363 16.44 -0.58 -12.57
N ALA A 364 15.95 -1.81 -12.70
CA ALA A 364 15.60 -2.39 -14.00
C ALA A 364 14.48 -1.62 -14.70
N LEU A 365 13.44 -1.22 -13.95
CA LEU A 365 12.35 -0.40 -14.48
C LEU A 365 12.84 0.96 -14.97
N GLU A 366 13.58 1.71 -14.15
CA GLU A 366 14.11 3.03 -14.54
C GLU A 366 15.01 2.94 -15.79
N GLN A 367 15.85 1.92 -15.87
CA GLN A 367 16.68 1.67 -17.06
C GLN A 367 15.82 1.39 -18.29
N LEU A 368 14.74 0.60 -18.17
CA LEU A 368 13.80 0.37 -19.25
C LEU A 368 13.12 1.67 -19.69
N LEU A 369 12.62 2.48 -18.76
CA LEU A 369 11.91 3.72 -19.05
C LEU A 369 12.81 4.73 -19.78
N LEU A 370 14.07 4.85 -19.36
CA LEU A 370 15.06 5.68 -20.03
C LEU A 370 15.42 5.12 -21.42
N LYS A 371 15.71 3.81 -21.51
CA LYS A 371 16.07 3.12 -22.77
C LYS A 371 14.96 3.17 -23.82
N ARG A 372 13.69 3.15 -23.39
CA ARG A 372 12.51 3.23 -24.26
C ARG A 372 11.94 4.63 -24.39
N PHE A 373 12.61 5.62 -23.79
CA PHE A 373 12.28 7.03 -23.83
C PHE A 373 10.82 7.31 -23.43
N PHE A 374 10.41 6.78 -22.28
CA PHE A 374 9.19 7.22 -21.61
C PHE A 374 9.38 8.63 -21.08
N PHE A 375 10.48 8.86 -20.37
CA PHE A 375 10.94 10.18 -19.98
C PHE A 375 12.47 10.21 -19.95
N ALA A 376 13.05 11.42 -19.90
CA ALA A 376 14.48 11.64 -19.68
C ALA A 376 14.69 12.95 -18.89
N PRO A 377 15.80 13.11 -18.15
CA PRO A 377 16.14 14.39 -17.54
C PRO A 377 16.19 15.51 -18.59
N SER A 378 15.47 16.60 -18.36
CA SER A 378 15.46 17.73 -19.29
C SER A 378 16.86 18.32 -19.42
N PHE A 379 17.22 18.70 -20.64
CA PHE A 379 18.52 19.29 -20.97
C PHE A 379 19.72 18.37 -20.67
N GLY A 380 19.58 17.04 -20.74
CA GLY A 380 20.63 16.10 -20.35
C GLY A 380 22.01 16.27 -21.03
N ILE A 381 22.06 16.79 -22.27
CA ILE A 381 23.32 17.10 -22.97
C ILE A 381 24.06 18.33 -22.39
N TYR A 382 23.38 19.10 -21.53
CA TYR A 382 23.88 20.25 -20.77
C TYR A 382 23.91 19.92 -19.27
N GLU A 383 24.25 18.67 -18.91
CA GLU A 383 24.31 18.15 -17.53
C GLU A 383 22.94 17.97 -16.84
N GLY A 384 21.87 18.51 -17.42
CA GLY A 384 20.50 18.39 -16.97
C GLY A 384 20.14 19.25 -15.76
N VAL A 385 18.84 19.37 -15.48
CA VAL A 385 18.33 20.12 -14.33
C VAL A 385 17.47 19.22 -13.45
N LYS A 386 17.84 19.08 -12.16
CA LYS A 386 17.08 18.26 -11.21
C LYS A 386 15.63 18.75 -11.09
N GLY A 387 14.70 17.79 -11.13
CA GLY A 387 13.27 18.04 -11.04
C GLY A 387 12.62 18.51 -12.34
N LEU A 388 13.33 18.52 -13.48
CA LEU A 388 12.75 18.76 -14.81
C LEU A 388 12.95 17.52 -15.69
N TYR A 389 11.87 17.10 -16.35
CA TYR A 389 11.84 15.90 -17.18
C TYR A 389 11.12 16.14 -18.49
N ASP A 390 11.69 15.60 -19.57
CA ASP A 390 11.09 15.57 -20.89
C ASP A 390 10.41 14.22 -21.10
N TYR A 391 9.14 14.20 -21.47
CA TYR A 391 8.43 12.98 -21.88
C TYR A 391 8.77 12.66 -23.33
N GLY A 392 9.25 11.44 -23.59
CA GLY A 392 9.47 10.96 -24.95
C GLY A 392 8.18 10.41 -25.57
N PRO A 393 8.20 9.92 -26.82
CA PRO A 393 6.98 9.61 -27.57
C PRO A 393 6.01 8.68 -26.85
N THR A 394 6.55 7.65 -26.18
CA THR A 394 5.77 6.67 -25.43
C THR A 394 5.16 7.27 -24.16
N GLY A 395 5.94 8.05 -23.41
CA GLY A 395 5.45 8.70 -22.19
C GLY A 395 4.45 9.81 -22.48
N THR A 396 4.66 10.58 -23.55
CA THR A 396 3.69 11.58 -24.02
C THR A 396 2.36 10.93 -24.39
N ALA A 397 2.38 9.85 -25.18
CA ALA A 397 1.15 9.14 -25.55
C ALA A 397 0.43 8.54 -24.33
N LEU A 398 1.17 7.96 -23.38
CA LEU A 398 0.61 7.45 -22.13
C LEU A 398 -0.05 8.57 -21.30
N GLN A 399 0.63 9.70 -21.14
CA GLN A 399 0.12 10.85 -20.40
C GLN A 399 -1.14 11.43 -21.06
N GLN A 400 -1.18 11.51 -22.40
CA GLN A 400 -2.36 11.98 -23.12
C GLN A 400 -3.54 11.01 -23.00
N ASN A 401 -3.30 9.70 -23.04
CA ASN A 401 -4.36 8.71 -22.78
C ASN A 401 -4.94 8.88 -21.37
N LEU A 402 -4.07 9.06 -20.37
CA LEU A 402 -4.47 9.31 -18.99
C LEU A 402 -5.36 10.55 -18.88
N ILE A 403 -4.91 11.68 -19.43
CA ILE A 403 -5.66 12.96 -19.41
C ILE A 403 -6.99 12.84 -20.16
N ASN A 404 -7.02 12.15 -21.31
CA ASN A 404 -8.25 12.00 -22.09
C ASN A 404 -9.27 11.12 -21.37
N LEU A 405 -8.83 10.04 -20.71
CA LEU A 405 -9.70 9.22 -19.87
C LEU A 405 -10.19 10.01 -18.65
N TRP A 406 -9.33 10.85 -18.05
CA TRP A 406 -9.75 11.75 -16.98
C TRP A 406 -10.83 12.74 -17.45
N ARG A 407 -10.67 13.33 -18.63
CA ARG A 407 -11.70 14.20 -19.24
C ARG A 407 -13.01 13.46 -19.48
N GLN A 408 -12.94 12.23 -20.01
CA GLN A 408 -14.14 11.41 -20.20
C GLN A 408 -14.82 11.11 -18.86
N HIS A 409 -14.03 10.74 -17.85
CA HIS A 409 -14.53 10.31 -16.54
C HIS A 409 -15.05 11.46 -15.67
N PHE A 410 -14.52 12.67 -15.78
CA PHE A 410 -14.93 13.78 -14.93
C PHE A 410 -15.59 14.90 -15.73
N VAL A 411 -14.89 15.45 -16.73
CA VAL A 411 -15.37 16.63 -17.45
C VAL A 411 -16.63 16.34 -18.26
N ILE A 412 -16.61 15.28 -19.08
CA ILE A 412 -17.73 14.93 -19.95
C ILE A 412 -18.87 14.32 -19.15
N GLU A 413 -18.57 13.40 -18.23
CA GLU A 413 -19.59 12.68 -17.46
C GLU A 413 -20.35 13.57 -16.47
N GLU A 414 -19.74 14.66 -15.98
CA GLU A 414 -20.39 15.61 -15.04
C GLU A 414 -20.71 16.97 -15.68
N ASP A 415 -20.63 17.08 -17.01
CA ASP A 415 -20.84 18.34 -17.76
C ASP A 415 -20.02 19.53 -17.19
N MET A 416 -18.77 19.27 -16.77
CA MET A 416 -17.93 20.29 -16.13
C MET A 416 -17.46 21.33 -17.13
N LEU A 417 -17.28 22.56 -16.64
CA LEU A 417 -16.80 23.68 -17.43
C LEU A 417 -15.26 23.68 -17.48
N GLU A 418 -14.68 22.98 -18.45
CA GLU A 418 -13.22 22.98 -18.65
C GLU A 418 -12.73 24.35 -19.15
N VAL A 419 -11.72 24.91 -18.48
CA VAL A 419 -11.08 26.18 -18.84
C VAL A 419 -9.57 26.05 -18.94
N ASP A 420 -8.96 26.89 -19.79
CA ASP A 420 -7.50 27.03 -19.88
C ASP A 420 -7.08 28.45 -19.48
N CYS A 421 -6.46 28.56 -18.31
CA CYS A 421 -6.00 29.82 -17.72
C CYS A 421 -4.49 30.02 -17.92
N ALA A 422 -4.06 31.29 -17.95
CA ALA A 422 -2.65 31.65 -18.07
C ALA A 422 -1.79 31.06 -16.92
N ILE A 423 -0.55 30.69 -17.24
CA ILE A 423 0.44 30.21 -16.26
C ILE A 423 1.04 31.37 -15.47
N ILE A 424 1.32 32.48 -16.14
CA ILE A 424 1.92 33.67 -15.53
C ILE A 424 0.85 34.38 -14.71
N THR A 425 1.06 34.46 -13.40
CA THR A 425 0.10 34.99 -12.44
C THR A 425 0.66 36.24 -11.77
N PRO A 426 -0.04 37.39 -11.79
CA PRO A 426 0.38 38.59 -11.08
C PRO A 426 0.53 38.35 -9.57
N SER A 427 1.56 38.94 -8.94
CA SER A 427 1.86 38.78 -7.50
C SER A 427 0.64 39.00 -6.61
N LYS A 428 -0.19 39.99 -6.93
CA LYS A 428 -1.36 40.37 -6.13
C LYS A 428 -2.40 39.25 -5.98
N VAL A 429 -2.54 38.39 -6.99
CA VAL A 429 -3.46 37.24 -6.94
C VAL A 429 -2.96 36.24 -5.90
N LEU A 430 -1.66 35.93 -5.94
CA LEU A 430 -1.04 34.94 -5.05
C LEU A 430 -0.85 35.48 -3.62
N GLU A 431 -0.63 36.78 -3.47
CA GLU A 431 -0.71 37.47 -2.16
C GLU A 431 -2.11 37.33 -1.54
N THR A 432 -3.15 37.53 -2.35
CA THR A 432 -4.56 37.47 -1.89
C THR A 432 -4.95 36.05 -1.48
N SER A 433 -4.53 35.04 -2.25
CA SER A 433 -4.75 33.63 -1.90
C SER A 433 -3.91 33.14 -0.71
N GLY A 434 -2.96 33.94 -0.22
CA GLY A 434 -2.05 33.57 0.88
C GLY A 434 -0.79 32.82 0.47
N HIS A 435 -0.65 32.41 -0.79
CA HIS A 435 0.53 31.71 -1.30
C HIS A 435 1.84 32.48 -1.08
N VAL A 436 1.88 33.80 -1.29
CA VAL A 436 3.13 34.55 -1.09
C VAL A 436 3.61 34.54 0.37
N ALA A 437 2.68 34.45 1.33
CA ALA A 437 3.02 34.43 2.75
C ALA A 437 3.29 33.01 3.29
N LYS A 438 2.61 32.00 2.76
CA LYS A 438 2.60 30.63 3.32
C LYS A 438 3.29 29.58 2.44
N PHE A 439 3.49 29.85 1.16
CA PHE A 439 4.07 28.90 0.20
C PHE A 439 5.60 28.97 0.22
N ALA A 440 6.17 28.82 1.41
CA ALA A 440 7.59 28.84 1.65
C ALA A 440 7.99 27.65 2.51
N ASP A 441 9.08 27.02 2.12
CA ASP A 441 9.75 26.03 2.95
C ASP A 441 10.90 26.69 3.69
N TRP A 442 11.23 26.17 4.86
CA TRP A 442 12.42 26.58 5.59
C TRP A 442 13.64 25.93 4.98
N MET A 443 14.63 26.73 4.55
CA MET A 443 15.89 26.22 4.01
C MET A 443 17.09 26.65 4.84
N CYS A 444 18.09 25.78 4.91
CA CYS A 444 19.39 26.09 5.49
C CYS A 444 20.46 26.03 4.39
N ARG A 445 21.44 26.92 4.45
CA ARG A 445 22.59 26.93 3.55
C ARG A 445 23.83 26.39 4.24
N ASP A 446 24.53 25.49 3.59
CA ASP A 446 25.86 25.07 3.99
C ASP A 446 26.83 26.26 3.93
N THR A 447 27.50 26.57 5.05
CA THR A 447 28.40 27.72 5.17
C THR A 447 29.69 27.62 4.34
N GLY A 448 30.07 26.41 3.89
CA GLY A 448 31.30 26.18 3.14
C GLY A 448 31.13 26.09 1.62
N ASN A 449 30.03 25.48 1.13
CA ASN A 449 29.80 25.32 -0.31
C ASN A 449 28.46 25.91 -0.82
N ASN A 450 27.70 26.58 0.05
CA ASN A 450 26.37 27.14 -0.25
C ASN A 450 25.33 26.13 -0.75
N ASP A 451 25.55 24.82 -0.55
CA ASP A 451 24.52 23.80 -0.81
C ASP A 451 23.28 24.08 0.04
N VAL A 452 22.10 23.81 -0.53
CA VAL A 452 20.82 24.17 0.08
C VAL A 452 20.04 22.92 0.47
N ARG A 453 19.58 22.88 1.72
CA ARG A 453 18.76 21.80 2.27
C ARG A 453 17.47 22.36 2.84
N ARG A 454 16.38 21.61 2.72
CA ARG A 454 15.14 21.86 3.48
C ARG A 454 15.43 21.59 4.96
N ALA A 455 15.04 22.49 5.84
CA ALA A 455 15.46 22.51 7.24
C ALA A 455 14.86 21.35 8.04
N ASP A 456 13.57 21.09 7.86
CA ASP A 456 12.83 19.95 8.41
C ASP A 456 13.49 18.61 8.03
N HIS A 457 13.74 18.37 6.74
CA HIS A 457 14.38 17.16 6.24
C HIS A 457 15.83 17.03 6.73
N LEU A 458 16.55 18.15 6.89
CA LEU A 458 17.90 18.15 7.44
C LEU A 458 17.87 17.71 8.91
N VAL A 459 16.91 18.23 9.68
CA VAL A 459 16.71 17.82 11.07
C VAL A 459 16.31 16.35 11.13
N GLU A 460 15.36 15.92 10.31
CA GLU A 460 14.90 14.55 10.18
C GLU A 460 16.07 13.59 9.88
N GLU A 461 16.78 13.80 8.77
CA GLU A 461 17.92 13.00 8.31
C GLU A 461 19.01 12.87 9.40
N VAL A 462 19.31 13.96 10.11
CA VAL A 462 20.37 13.98 11.13
C VAL A 462 19.93 13.32 12.43
N LEU A 463 18.69 13.57 12.89
CA LEU A 463 18.19 12.98 14.12
C LEU A 463 17.99 11.46 13.97
N GLU A 464 17.49 11.01 12.82
CA GLU A 464 17.42 9.59 12.48
C GLU A 464 18.82 8.96 12.50
N ALA A 465 19.78 9.54 11.77
CA ALA A 465 21.16 9.04 11.73
C ALA A 465 21.83 9.01 13.12
N ARG A 466 21.49 9.94 14.02
CA ARG A 466 22.02 9.96 15.40
C ARG A 466 21.35 8.95 16.29
N LEU A 467 20.04 8.71 16.14
CA LEU A 467 19.35 7.60 16.82
C LEU A 467 19.92 6.26 16.38
N GLU A 468 20.27 6.12 15.10
CA GLU A 468 21.01 4.96 14.58
C GLU A 468 22.42 4.86 15.21
N SER A 469 23.15 5.98 15.34
CA SER A 469 24.49 6.02 15.98
C SER A 469 24.44 5.70 17.48
N ASP A 470 23.43 6.18 18.21
CA ASP A 470 23.19 5.86 19.63
C ASP A 470 22.91 4.37 19.83
N ALA A 471 22.03 3.81 18.99
CA ALA A 471 21.75 2.39 18.97
C ALA A 471 23.05 1.58 18.76
N LEU A 472 23.93 2.05 17.87
CA LEU A 472 25.23 1.44 17.61
C LEU A 472 26.24 1.61 18.77
N ALA A 473 26.28 2.76 19.43
CA ALA A 473 27.21 3.05 20.52
C ALA A 473 26.84 2.34 21.83
N ARG A 474 25.55 2.28 22.16
CA ARG A 474 25.05 1.49 23.30
C ARG A 474 25.36 0.01 23.14
N LYS A 475 25.28 -0.48 21.90
CA LYS A 475 25.70 -1.83 21.52
C LYS A 475 27.20 -2.04 21.76
N LEU A 476 28.07 -1.10 21.38
CA LEU A 476 29.52 -1.18 21.64
C LEU A 476 29.88 -1.07 23.13
N ALA A 477 29.26 -0.17 23.89
CA ALA A 477 29.51 0.00 25.33
C ALA A 477 29.07 -1.22 26.16
N ALA A 478 27.94 -1.85 25.78
CA ALA A 478 27.51 -3.12 26.37
C ALA A 478 28.53 -4.26 26.13
N THR A 479 29.35 -4.15 25.07
CA THR A 479 30.40 -5.13 24.72
C THR A 479 31.71 -4.89 25.50
N ALA A 480 31.99 -3.67 25.96
CA ALA A 480 33.20 -3.33 26.73
C ALA A 480 33.10 -3.71 28.23
N ILE A 481 31.90 -3.76 28.79
CA ILE A 481 31.64 -4.11 30.20
C ILE A 481 31.75 -5.63 30.43
N SER A 482 31.65 -6.47 29.38
CA SER A 482 31.72 -7.93 29.45
C SER A 482 33.13 -8.53 29.36
N GLY A 483 34.20 -7.71 29.31
CA GLY A 483 35.59 -8.20 29.42
C GLY A 483 36.13 -9.00 28.22
N GLU A 484 35.60 -8.81 27.01
CA GLU A 484 36.13 -9.43 25.79
C GLU A 484 37.07 -8.49 25.03
N SER A 485 38.15 -9.03 24.47
CA SER A 485 39.15 -8.28 23.69
C SER A 485 38.58 -7.79 22.36
N ALA A 486 38.77 -6.50 22.05
CA ALA A 486 38.25 -5.86 20.84
C ALA A 486 38.94 -6.39 19.56
N PRO A 487 38.20 -6.83 18.52
CA PRO A 487 38.80 -7.06 17.22
C PRO A 487 39.01 -5.73 16.49
N ALA A 488 40.24 -5.48 16.05
CA ALA A 488 40.59 -4.40 15.16
C ALA A 488 39.97 -4.64 13.76
N GLN A 489 38.84 -3.99 13.48
CA GLN A 489 38.35 -3.86 12.09
C GLN A 489 38.49 -2.40 11.65
N LYS A 490 39.40 -2.16 10.70
CA LYS A 490 39.44 -0.94 9.91
C LYS A 490 38.26 -0.94 8.92
N PRO A 491 37.51 0.17 8.81
CA PRO A 491 36.46 0.31 7.82
C PRO A 491 37.04 0.41 6.41
N LYS A 492 36.45 -0.34 5.45
CA LYS A 492 36.71 -0.17 4.02
C LYS A 492 35.86 0.98 3.51
N GLY A 493 36.51 2.12 3.25
CA GLY A 493 35.86 3.37 2.91
C GLY A 493 35.08 3.38 1.59
N LYS A 494 33.92 4.06 1.62
CA LYS A 494 33.48 4.91 0.52
C LYS A 494 34.32 6.20 0.59
N LYS A 495 34.98 6.57 -0.51
CA LYS A 495 35.78 7.80 -0.61
C LYS A 495 34.92 9.01 -0.22
N GLY A 496 35.29 9.71 0.86
CA GLY A 496 34.94 11.13 1.03
C GLY A 496 34.35 11.60 2.37
N LYS A 497 34.04 10.76 3.37
CA LYS A 497 33.54 11.24 4.69
C LYS A 497 34.44 10.78 5.84
N LYS A 498 34.75 11.70 6.76
CA LYS A 498 35.39 11.39 8.06
C LYS A 498 34.42 10.51 8.87
N GLU A 499 34.75 9.23 9.08
CA GLU A 499 34.01 8.37 10.01
C GLU A 499 34.30 8.80 11.45
N SER A 500 33.29 9.31 12.14
CA SER A 500 33.29 9.54 13.58
C SER A 500 32.91 8.25 14.33
N ALA A 501 33.53 7.99 15.48
CA ALA A 501 33.18 6.84 16.32
C ALA A 501 31.70 6.89 16.78
N PRO A 502 31.01 5.74 16.92
CA PRO A 502 29.61 5.70 17.37
C PRO A 502 29.46 6.36 18.74
N THR A 503 28.49 7.28 18.87
CA THR A 503 28.33 8.12 20.06
C THR A 503 27.03 7.77 20.79
N LYS A 504 27.12 7.44 22.09
CA LYS A 504 25.95 7.12 22.93
C LYS A 504 25.26 8.41 23.37
N LEU A 505 23.95 8.49 23.15
CA LEU A 505 23.06 9.55 23.63
C LEU A 505 22.44 9.17 24.99
N ASP A 506 22.02 10.18 25.73
CA ASP A 506 21.18 10.01 26.93
C ASP A 506 19.77 9.51 26.54
N ASP A 507 19.16 8.67 27.40
CA ASP A 507 17.85 8.06 27.16
C ASP A 507 16.75 9.12 26.99
N ALA A 508 16.84 10.19 27.78
CA ALA A 508 15.94 11.34 27.69
C ALA A 508 16.06 12.06 26.33
N VAL A 509 17.28 12.21 25.82
CA VAL A 509 17.54 12.86 24.52
C VAL A 509 17.04 11.99 23.36
N ALA A 510 17.23 10.67 23.43
CA ALA A 510 16.74 9.76 22.41
C ALA A 510 15.19 9.70 22.37
N ALA A 511 14.52 9.80 23.51
CA ALA A 511 13.06 9.92 23.58
C ALA A 511 12.57 11.27 23.02
N GLU A 512 13.31 12.35 23.30
CA GLU A 512 13.02 13.69 22.77
C GLU A 512 13.15 13.73 21.24
N TYR A 513 14.20 13.13 20.65
CA TYR A 513 14.36 13.03 19.19
C TYR A 513 13.19 12.34 18.51
N ARG A 514 12.70 11.21 19.04
CA ARG A 514 11.53 10.52 18.47
C ARG A 514 10.26 11.37 18.52
N ARG A 515 10.10 12.16 19.59
CA ARG A 515 8.96 13.10 19.70
C ARG A 515 9.07 14.24 18.69
N ILE A 516 10.27 14.80 18.52
CA ILE A 516 10.54 15.86 17.52
C ILE A 516 10.22 15.34 16.11
N LEU A 517 10.70 14.15 15.75
CA LEU A 517 10.43 13.54 14.43
C LEU A 517 8.93 13.36 14.17
N ALA A 518 8.17 12.91 15.17
CA ALA A 518 6.71 12.75 15.04
C ALA A 518 5.94 14.08 14.90
N GLN A 519 6.58 15.22 15.15
CA GLN A 519 5.99 16.56 15.10
C GLN A 519 6.73 17.46 14.11
N ILE A 520 7.59 16.90 13.24
CA ILE A 520 8.54 17.67 12.46
C ILE A 520 7.86 18.72 11.56
N ASP A 521 6.72 18.36 10.97
CA ASP A 521 5.91 19.24 10.11
C ASP A 521 5.23 20.39 10.85
N ASN A 522 5.16 20.35 12.19
CA ASN A 522 4.52 21.38 13.00
C ASN A 522 5.49 22.51 13.41
N TYR A 523 6.81 22.35 13.21
CA TYR A 523 7.79 23.34 13.65
C TYR A 523 7.94 24.49 12.64
N ASP A 524 7.98 25.72 13.14
CA ASP A 524 8.31 26.89 12.34
C ASP A 524 9.84 27.07 12.15
N GLY A 525 10.25 28.07 11.37
CA GLY A 525 11.67 28.33 11.09
C GLY A 525 12.51 28.67 12.32
N GLU A 526 11.93 29.36 13.31
CA GLU A 526 12.64 29.71 14.54
C GLU A 526 12.79 28.47 15.44
N GLU A 527 11.76 27.64 15.52
CA GLU A 527 11.79 26.37 16.24
C GLU A 527 12.76 25.38 15.60
N LEU A 528 12.75 25.25 14.26
CA LEU A 528 13.75 24.46 13.52
C LEU A 528 15.16 25.02 13.73
N GLY A 529 15.34 26.35 13.75
CA GLY A 529 16.63 26.99 14.03
C GLY A 529 17.12 26.71 15.46
N LYS A 530 16.20 26.74 16.43
CA LYS A 530 16.46 26.32 17.82
C LYS A 530 16.86 24.86 17.88
N LEU A 531 16.20 23.96 17.14
CA LEU A 531 16.56 22.53 17.09
C LEU A 531 17.95 22.33 16.46
N ILE A 532 18.23 23.01 15.35
CA ILE A 532 19.51 22.97 14.66
C ILE A 532 20.64 23.44 15.58
N THR A 533 20.43 24.55 16.29
CA THR A 533 21.40 25.10 17.25
C THR A 533 21.54 24.23 18.49
N LYS A 534 20.41 23.84 19.11
CA LYS A 534 20.37 23.01 20.34
C LYS A 534 21.11 21.69 20.15
N TYR A 535 21.00 21.10 18.97
CA TYR A 535 21.60 19.81 18.68
C TYR A 535 22.82 19.87 17.76
N ASP A 536 23.37 21.03 17.42
CA ASP A 536 24.53 21.17 16.50
C ASP A 536 24.33 20.37 15.19
N ILE A 537 23.19 20.57 14.53
CA ILE A 537 22.85 19.90 13.27
C ILE A 537 23.65 20.54 12.14
N ARG A 538 24.39 19.71 11.39
CA ARG A 538 25.33 20.10 10.34
C ARG A 538 24.97 19.39 9.03
N ASN A 539 25.44 19.91 7.89
CA ASN A 539 25.23 19.22 6.62
C ASN A 539 25.90 17.84 6.66
N PRO A 540 25.17 16.72 6.49
CA PRO A 540 25.72 15.38 6.58
C PRO A 540 26.81 15.10 5.53
N GLU A 541 26.75 15.77 4.37
CA GLU A 541 27.68 15.53 3.25
C GLU A 541 29.05 16.16 3.46
N THR A 542 29.08 17.38 3.98
CA THR A 542 30.29 18.21 4.11
C THR A 542 30.80 18.31 5.54
N GLY A 543 29.91 18.14 6.54
CA GLY A 543 30.17 18.39 7.96
C GLY A 543 30.17 19.87 8.37
N ASN A 544 29.83 20.79 7.46
CA ASN A 544 29.82 22.22 7.73
C ASN A 544 28.59 22.63 8.57
N THR A 545 28.71 23.72 9.32
CA THR A 545 27.54 24.36 9.92
C THR A 545 26.61 24.87 8.83
N VAL A 546 25.32 24.88 9.13
CA VAL A 546 24.33 25.46 8.25
C VAL A 546 23.89 26.83 8.77
N SER A 547 23.42 27.70 7.90
CA SER A 547 22.77 28.95 8.30
C SER A 547 21.49 28.67 9.08
N GLU A 548 21.01 29.68 9.82
CA GLU A 548 19.65 29.68 10.34
C GLU A 548 18.63 29.37 9.23
N PRO A 549 17.52 28.67 9.53
CA PRO A 549 16.46 28.43 8.57
C PRO A 549 15.88 29.76 8.07
N VAL A 550 15.87 29.92 6.75
CA VAL A 550 15.29 31.08 6.09
C VAL A 550 14.12 30.61 5.24
N ALA A 551 13.01 31.35 5.28
CA ALA A 551 11.87 31.07 4.41
C ALA A 551 12.29 31.21 2.94
N PHE A 552 12.10 30.14 2.17
CA PHE A 552 12.33 30.11 0.75
C PHE A 552 11.02 29.92 0.02
N ASN A 553 10.65 30.93 -0.76
CA ASN A 553 9.43 30.90 -1.54
C ASN A 553 9.55 29.83 -2.64
N LEU A 554 8.62 28.88 -2.62
CA LEU A 554 8.57 27.77 -3.58
C LEU A 554 7.94 28.19 -4.92
N MET A 555 7.60 29.45 -5.15
CA MET A 555 7.08 29.92 -6.43
C MET A 555 8.19 30.49 -7.31
N PHE A 556 8.17 30.14 -8.59
CA PHE A 556 9.08 30.75 -9.56
C PHE A 556 8.65 32.19 -9.86
N GLN A 557 9.44 33.16 -9.39
CA GLN A 557 9.19 34.57 -9.66
C GLN A 557 9.61 34.96 -11.08
N THR A 558 8.83 35.84 -11.71
CA THR A 558 9.14 36.46 -13.01
C THR A 558 8.72 37.92 -13.04
N SER A 559 9.14 38.65 -14.07
CA SER A 559 8.71 40.03 -14.35
C SER A 559 7.76 40.05 -15.55
N ILE A 560 6.60 40.68 -15.39
CA ILE A 560 5.63 40.86 -16.47
C ILE A 560 5.91 42.20 -17.15
N GLY A 561 6.37 42.13 -18.41
CA GLY A 561 6.76 43.29 -19.19
C GLY A 561 8.22 43.73 -18.97
N PRO A 562 8.76 44.57 -19.88
CA PRO A 562 10.20 44.86 -19.93
C PRO A 562 10.69 45.79 -18.81
N THR A 563 9.79 46.51 -18.15
CA THR A 563 10.14 47.49 -17.10
C THR A 563 10.33 46.86 -15.72
N GLY A 564 9.92 45.60 -15.52
CA GLY A 564 9.99 44.91 -14.23
C GLY A 564 9.07 45.46 -13.13
N THR A 565 8.20 46.43 -13.46
CA THR A 565 7.28 47.06 -12.49
C THR A 565 6.17 46.12 -12.04
N LEU A 566 5.70 45.22 -12.91
CA LEU A 566 4.70 44.23 -12.56
C LEU A 566 5.37 42.89 -12.25
N LYS A 567 5.41 42.53 -10.96
CA LYS A 567 5.90 41.23 -10.51
C LYS A 567 4.85 40.15 -10.75
N GLY A 568 5.30 38.99 -11.20
CA GLY A 568 4.48 37.80 -11.36
C GLY A 568 5.20 36.54 -10.89
N PHE A 569 4.47 35.44 -10.90
CA PHE A 569 4.99 34.11 -10.63
C PHE A 569 4.44 33.13 -11.66
N LEU A 570 5.12 32.00 -11.84
CA LEU A 570 4.49 30.83 -12.43
C LEU A 570 3.55 30.22 -11.38
N ARG A 571 2.32 29.89 -11.77
CA ARG A 571 1.31 29.38 -10.83
C ARG A 571 1.76 28.08 -10.12
N PRO A 572 1.55 27.95 -8.80
CA PRO A 572 1.85 26.72 -8.06
C PRO A 572 0.75 25.64 -8.13
N GLU A 573 -0.45 26.04 -8.57
CA GLU A 573 -1.67 25.24 -8.77
C GLU A 573 -2.50 25.85 -9.92
N THR A 574 -3.50 25.13 -10.42
CA THR A 574 -4.41 25.59 -11.49
C THR A 574 -5.72 26.21 -10.97
N ALA A 575 -6.12 25.89 -9.73
CA ALA A 575 -7.32 26.38 -9.05
C ALA A 575 -7.57 27.89 -9.14
N GLN A 576 -6.53 28.72 -8.89
CA GLN A 576 -6.67 30.19 -8.88
C GLN A 576 -7.23 30.77 -10.19
N GLY A 577 -6.89 30.17 -11.34
CA GLY A 577 -7.43 30.59 -12.63
C GLY A 577 -8.95 30.39 -12.74
N GLN A 578 -9.45 29.31 -12.14
CA GLN A 578 -10.86 28.96 -12.10
C GLN A 578 -11.62 29.95 -11.18
N PHE A 579 -11.11 30.22 -9.98
CA PHE A 579 -11.70 31.21 -9.06
C PHE A 579 -11.79 32.62 -9.67
N MET A 580 -10.77 33.06 -10.42
CA MET A 580 -10.78 34.37 -11.10
C MET A 580 -11.84 34.48 -12.19
N ASN A 581 -12.32 33.34 -12.70
CA ASN A 581 -13.37 33.25 -13.70
C ASN A 581 -14.72 32.80 -13.14
N PHE A 582 -14.86 32.62 -11.81
CA PHE A 582 -16.09 32.14 -11.17
C PHE A 582 -17.35 32.83 -11.68
N ALA A 583 -17.38 34.18 -11.72
CA ALA A 583 -18.57 34.90 -12.18
C ALA A 583 -18.93 34.57 -13.63
N ARG A 584 -17.94 34.43 -14.52
CA ARG A 584 -18.17 34.06 -15.93
C ARG A 584 -18.62 32.61 -16.08
N LEU A 585 -18.09 31.72 -15.25
CA LEU A 585 -18.46 30.31 -15.21
C LEU A 585 -19.90 30.15 -14.72
N LEU A 586 -20.28 30.86 -13.66
CA LEU A 586 -21.65 30.90 -13.16
C LEU A 586 -22.60 31.49 -14.21
N ASP A 587 -22.22 32.57 -14.89
CA ASP A 587 -22.98 33.15 -16.01
C ASP A 587 -23.16 32.14 -17.15
N PHE A 588 -22.09 31.43 -17.53
CA PHE A 588 -22.13 30.39 -18.56
C PHE A 588 -23.05 29.22 -18.17
N ASN A 589 -23.08 28.87 -16.88
CA ASN A 589 -23.99 27.88 -16.34
C ASN A 589 -25.42 28.41 -16.07
N ASN A 590 -25.77 29.59 -16.59
CA ASN A 590 -27.09 30.21 -16.42
C ASN A 590 -27.49 30.42 -14.95
N GLN A 591 -26.54 30.81 -14.09
CA GLN A 591 -26.72 30.98 -12.64
C GLN A 591 -27.12 29.71 -11.87
N LYS A 592 -27.05 28.52 -12.49
CA LYS A 592 -27.44 27.26 -11.84
C LYS A 592 -26.35 26.73 -10.90
N MET A 593 -26.79 26.16 -9.79
CA MET A 593 -25.96 25.50 -8.77
C MET A 593 -26.51 24.10 -8.46
N PRO A 594 -25.68 23.14 -8.04
CA PRO A 594 -24.22 23.20 -8.06
C PRO A 594 -23.67 23.17 -9.49
N PHE A 595 -22.39 23.52 -9.67
CA PHE A 595 -21.68 23.33 -10.93
C PHE A 595 -20.19 23.13 -10.66
N ALA A 596 -19.48 22.53 -11.61
CA ALA A 596 -18.05 22.34 -11.51
C ALA A 596 -17.32 23.00 -12.67
N SER A 597 -16.14 23.56 -12.40
CA SER A 597 -15.14 23.85 -13.42
C SER A 597 -13.98 22.88 -13.30
N ALA A 598 -13.27 22.70 -14.41
CA ALA A 598 -12.10 21.84 -14.45
C ALA A 598 -10.96 22.52 -15.21
N MET A 599 -9.72 22.16 -14.88
CA MET A 599 -8.56 22.59 -15.64
C MET A 599 -7.50 21.50 -15.67
N VAL A 600 -6.95 21.23 -16.87
CA VAL A 600 -5.73 20.44 -17.04
C VAL A 600 -4.61 21.35 -17.50
N GLY A 601 -3.53 21.46 -16.73
CA GLY A 601 -2.45 22.37 -17.08
C GLY A 601 -1.17 22.15 -16.28
N ARG A 602 -0.12 22.89 -16.65
CA ARG A 602 1.15 22.87 -15.92
C ARG A 602 1.10 23.74 -14.67
N SER A 603 1.73 23.27 -13.61
CA SER A 603 1.98 23.94 -12.35
C SER A 603 3.45 23.84 -11.98
N PHE A 604 3.93 24.81 -11.21
CA PHE A 604 5.35 25.01 -10.96
C PHE A 604 5.63 25.18 -9.47
N ARG A 605 6.52 24.36 -8.93
CA ARG A 605 6.99 24.45 -7.55
C ARG A 605 8.51 24.43 -7.55
N ASN A 606 9.14 25.51 -7.12
CA ASN A 606 10.59 25.65 -7.02
C ASN A 606 11.14 24.84 -5.85
N GLU A 607 10.98 23.53 -5.94
CA GLU A 607 11.39 22.57 -4.93
C GLU A 607 12.88 22.72 -4.62
N ILE A 608 13.19 22.73 -3.31
CA ILE A 608 14.54 22.98 -2.80
C ILE A 608 15.49 21.84 -3.22
N SER A 609 15.06 20.59 -3.04
CA SER A 609 15.86 19.40 -3.40
C SER A 609 14.97 18.34 -4.07
N PRO A 610 14.72 18.45 -5.39
CA PRO A 610 13.95 17.44 -6.12
C PRO A 610 14.67 16.07 -6.06
N ARG A 611 13.98 15.07 -5.52
CA ARG A 611 14.44 13.67 -5.39
C ARG A 611 13.31 12.73 -5.85
N SER A 612 13.60 11.47 -6.15
CA SER A 612 12.60 10.45 -6.49
C SER A 612 11.91 10.58 -7.86
N GLY A 613 12.67 10.90 -8.91
CA GLY A 613 12.18 10.83 -10.28
C GLY A 613 11.01 11.78 -10.56
N LEU A 614 9.91 11.24 -11.11
CA LEU A 614 8.69 11.98 -11.45
C LEU A 614 7.82 12.35 -10.24
N LEU A 615 8.13 11.84 -9.04
CA LEU A 615 7.28 12.01 -7.86
C LEU A 615 7.40 13.41 -7.23
N ARG A 616 8.59 14.03 -7.32
CA ARG A 616 8.88 15.36 -6.77
C ARG A 616 9.66 16.19 -7.78
N VAL A 617 8.91 16.94 -8.59
CA VAL A 617 9.41 17.70 -9.74
C VAL A 617 9.06 19.18 -9.61
N ARG A 618 9.76 20.02 -10.38
CA ARG A 618 9.59 21.48 -10.37
C ARG A 618 8.51 21.98 -11.31
N GLU A 619 8.23 21.17 -12.33
CA GLU A 619 7.22 21.41 -13.35
C GLU A 619 6.45 20.12 -13.56
N PHE A 620 5.13 20.17 -13.41
CA PHE A 620 4.27 19.01 -13.56
C PHE A 620 2.90 19.39 -14.09
N THR A 621 2.22 18.42 -14.67
CA THR A 621 0.83 18.57 -15.10
C THR A 621 -0.09 18.18 -13.95
N MET A 622 -1.09 19.01 -13.71
CA MET A 622 -2.18 18.74 -12.79
C MET A 622 -3.49 18.74 -13.56
N ALA A 623 -4.46 17.99 -13.05
CA ALA A 623 -5.86 18.15 -13.43
C ALA A 623 -6.63 18.48 -12.14
N GLU A 624 -7.30 19.62 -12.09
CA GLU A 624 -8.01 20.06 -10.88
C GLU A 624 -9.46 20.38 -11.22
N ILE A 625 -10.36 20.04 -10.30
CA ILE A 625 -11.78 20.30 -10.39
C ILE A 625 -12.16 21.24 -9.25
N GLU A 626 -12.89 22.30 -9.53
CA GLU A 626 -13.52 23.15 -8.51
C GLU A 626 -15.03 22.91 -8.57
N HIS A 627 -15.56 22.11 -7.65
CA HIS A 627 -16.99 21.86 -7.56
C HIS A 627 -17.64 22.85 -6.59
N TYR A 628 -18.37 23.82 -7.14
CA TYR A 628 -19.06 24.87 -6.39
C TYR A 628 -20.42 24.37 -5.91
N VAL A 629 -20.62 24.42 -4.59
CA VAL A 629 -21.82 23.91 -3.92
C VAL A 629 -22.38 24.91 -2.92
N ASP A 630 -23.68 24.81 -2.63
CA ASP A 630 -24.33 25.60 -1.59
C ASP A 630 -23.74 25.25 -0.21
N PRO A 631 -23.29 26.23 0.59
CA PRO A 631 -22.78 25.97 1.93
C PRO A 631 -23.79 25.29 2.88
N MET A 632 -25.09 25.47 2.65
CA MET A 632 -26.17 24.88 3.45
C MET A 632 -26.67 23.54 2.91
N ASN A 633 -26.31 23.17 1.68
CA ASN A 633 -26.73 21.92 1.04
C ASN A 633 -25.57 21.34 0.21
N LYS A 634 -24.79 20.45 0.84
CA LYS A 634 -23.68 19.73 0.20
C LYS A 634 -24.07 18.33 -0.29
N ASP A 635 -25.34 18.11 -0.59
CA ASP A 635 -25.80 16.84 -1.16
C ASP A 635 -25.53 16.80 -2.67
N HIS A 636 -24.89 15.72 -3.11
CA HIS A 636 -24.69 15.46 -4.54
C HIS A 636 -25.86 14.65 -5.10
N THR A 637 -26.48 15.13 -6.18
CA THR A 637 -27.67 14.52 -6.78
C THR A 637 -27.43 13.10 -7.29
N ARG A 638 -26.18 12.77 -7.66
CA ARG A 638 -25.75 11.46 -8.16
C ARG A 638 -25.03 10.60 -7.12
N PHE A 639 -25.10 10.95 -5.83
CA PHE A 639 -24.40 10.20 -4.78
C PHE A 639 -24.74 8.70 -4.77
N ASP A 640 -26.00 8.37 -5.05
CA ASP A 640 -26.49 6.98 -5.05
C ASP A 640 -25.75 6.09 -6.07
N GLU A 641 -25.17 6.66 -7.13
CA GLU A 641 -24.39 5.91 -8.13
C GLU A 641 -23.08 5.34 -7.58
N VAL A 642 -22.56 5.92 -6.49
CA VAL A 642 -21.27 5.51 -5.89
C VAL A 642 -21.40 5.06 -4.44
N ALA A 643 -22.58 5.15 -3.85
CA ALA A 643 -22.80 4.83 -2.43
C ALA A 643 -22.38 3.39 -2.08
N ASP A 644 -22.62 2.43 -2.97
CA ASP A 644 -22.31 1.01 -2.75
C ASP A 644 -20.83 0.65 -3.03
N ILE A 645 -20.04 1.61 -3.54
CA ILE A 645 -18.62 1.36 -3.86
C ILE A 645 -17.84 1.21 -2.57
N THR A 646 -17.18 0.05 -2.41
CA THR A 646 -16.31 -0.22 -1.26
C THR A 646 -14.91 0.31 -1.52
N VAL A 647 -14.42 1.18 -0.62
CA VAL A 647 -13.11 1.82 -0.73
C VAL A 647 -12.24 1.58 0.52
N PRO A 648 -10.90 1.51 0.38
CA PRO A 648 -9.96 1.44 1.50
C PRO A 648 -9.75 2.81 2.14
N LEU A 649 -10.42 3.09 3.26
CA LEU A 649 -10.30 4.36 3.99
C LEU A 649 -9.32 4.24 5.16
N LEU A 650 -8.44 5.22 5.36
CA LEU A 650 -7.61 5.39 6.54
C LEU A 650 -8.04 6.69 7.26
N PRO A 651 -9.09 6.63 8.11
CA PRO A 651 -9.58 7.79 8.85
C PRO A 651 -8.54 8.36 9.80
N SER A 652 -8.67 9.64 10.13
CA SER A 652 -7.82 10.32 11.13
C SER A 652 -7.88 9.64 12.51
N SER A 653 -9.03 9.09 12.89
CA SER A 653 -9.20 8.34 14.14
C SER A 653 -8.32 7.10 14.24
N VAL A 654 -8.15 6.37 13.13
CA VAL A 654 -7.28 5.17 13.06
C VAL A 654 -5.80 5.57 13.13
N GLN A 655 -5.43 6.67 12.46
CA GLN A 655 -4.07 7.20 12.49
C GLN A 655 -3.66 7.62 13.91
N LEU A 656 -4.57 8.27 14.64
CA LEU A 656 -4.34 8.69 16.04
C LEU A 656 -4.14 7.50 17.00
N GLU A 657 -4.60 6.30 16.65
CA GLU A 657 -4.33 5.06 17.39
C GLU A 657 -2.96 4.44 17.04
N GLY A 658 -2.20 5.04 16.12
CA GLY A 658 -0.91 4.53 15.64
C GLY A 658 -1.04 3.36 14.66
N LYS A 659 -2.23 3.15 14.08
CA LYS A 659 -2.50 2.13 13.06
C LYS A 659 -2.36 2.72 11.66
N THR A 660 -1.99 1.89 10.70
CA THR A 660 -1.75 2.32 9.30
C THR A 660 -2.58 1.52 8.28
N GLU A 661 -3.33 0.54 8.77
CA GLU A 661 -4.17 -0.34 7.99
C GLU A 661 -5.50 0.35 7.64
N PRO A 662 -5.86 0.43 6.35
CA PRO A 662 -7.14 1.00 5.95
C PRO A 662 -8.30 0.06 6.30
N ILE A 663 -9.45 0.66 6.59
CA ILE A 663 -10.74 0.00 6.77
C ILE A 663 -11.47 -0.03 5.43
N MET A 664 -11.88 -1.21 4.98
CA MET A 664 -12.74 -1.34 3.80
C MET A 664 -14.18 -0.96 4.18
N MET A 665 -14.76 0.01 3.50
CA MET A 665 -16.11 0.52 3.80
C MET A 665 -16.79 1.03 2.53
N THR A 666 -18.11 0.91 2.45
CA THR A 666 -18.86 1.55 1.36
C THR A 666 -18.84 3.07 1.55
N ILE A 667 -18.87 3.83 0.45
CA ILE A 667 -18.96 5.30 0.51
C ILE A 667 -20.23 5.73 1.26
N GLY A 668 -21.36 5.03 1.05
CA GLY A 668 -22.63 5.28 1.73
C GLY A 668 -22.52 5.10 3.25
N ASP A 669 -21.89 4.03 3.70
CA ASP A 669 -21.65 3.79 5.12
C ASP A 669 -20.71 4.85 5.72
N ALA A 670 -19.65 5.22 5.00
CA ALA A 670 -18.69 6.22 5.46
C ALA A 670 -19.33 7.61 5.64
N VAL A 671 -20.22 8.02 4.75
CA VAL A 671 -20.97 9.27 4.87
C VAL A 671 -22.03 9.18 5.97
N SER A 672 -22.81 8.08 6.05
CA SER A 672 -23.85 7.94 7.07
C SER A 672 -23.30 7.88 8.51
N GLN A 673 -22.08 7.39 8.68
CA GLN A 673 -21.37 7.36 9.97
C GLN A 673 -20.61 8.66 10.29
N GLY A 674 -20.61 9.64 9.37
CA GLY A 674 -19.90 10.91 9.55
C GLY A 674 -18.37 10.78 9.51
N ILE A 675 -17.85 9.70 8.90
CA ILE A 675 -16.41 9.54 8.65
C ILE A 675 -15.98 10.43 7.49
N VAL A 676 -16.79 10.44 6.43
CA VAL A 676 -16.70 11.40 5.31
C VAL A 676 -17.78 12.46 5.53
N ASP A 677 -17.39 13.73 5.53
CA ASP A 677 -18.24 14.83 6.02
C ASP A 677 -19.59 14.99 5.29
N ASN A 678 -19.62 14.81 3.97
CA ASN A 678 -20.83 15.04 3.17
C ASN A 678 -20.88 14.18 1.90
N LYS A 679 -22.06 14.10 1.28
CA LYS A 679 -22.30 13.31 0.07
C LYS A 679 -21.51 13.81 -1.14
N THR A 680 -21.24 15.11 -1.27
CA THR A 680 -20.42 15.63 -2.38
C THR A 680 -18.98 15.15 -2.27
N LEU A 681 -18.38 15.22 -1.09
CA LEU A 681 -17.04 14.68 -0.86
C LEU A 681 -17.01 13.17 -1.11
N GLY A 682 -17.98 12.42 -0.54
CA GLY A 682 -18.12 10.98 -0.79
C GLY A 682 -18.30 10.64 -2.27
N TYR A 683 -19.04 11.46 -3.02
CA TYR A 683 -19.22 11.28 -4.46
C TYR A 683 -17.88 11.30 -5.19
N PHE A 684 -17.08 12.34 -4.95
CA PHE A 684 -15.76 12.47 -5.58
C PHE A 684 -14.79 11.38 -5.13
N LEU A 685 -14.81 10.93 -3.87
CA LEU A 685 -13.99 9.78 -3.44
C LEU A 685 -14.33 8.51 -4.23
N GLY A 686 -15.61 8.21 -4.40
CA GLY A 686 -16.07 7.09 -5.23
C GLY A 686 -15.64 7.23 -6.69
N ARG A 687 -15.82 8.41 -7.29
CA ARG A 687 -15.40 8.69 -8.67
C ARG A 687 -13.89 8.60 -8.86
N ILE A 688 -13.08 9.10 -7.90
CA ILE A 688 -11.62 8.98 -7.91
C ILE A 688 -11.20 7.52 -7.86
N TYR A 689 -11.81 6.72 -6.98
CA TYR A 689 -11.53 5.28 -6.89
C TYR A 689 -11.82 4.56 -8.22
N LEU A 690 -12.99 4.81 -8.82
CA LEU A 690 -13.35 4.24 -10.12
C LEU A 690 -12.36 4.66 -11.23
N TYR A 691 -11.97 5.93 -11.26
CA TYR A 691 -11.00 6.41 -12.23
C TYR A 691 -9.65 5.71 -12.08
N LEU A 692 -9.06 5.71 -10.88
CA LEU A 692 -7.75 5.11 -10.63
C LEU A 692 -7.74 3.61 -10.93
N THR A 693 -8.80 2.90 -10.58
CA THR A 693 -8.92 1.46 -10.88
C THR A 693 -9.13 1.18 -12.36
N SER A 694 -9.93 2.00 -13.06
CA SER A 694 -10.16 1.84 -14.49
C SER A 694 -8.89 2.00 -15.34
N ILE A 695 -7.98 2.90 -14.95
CA ILE A 695 -6.70 3.09 -15.65
C ILE A 695 -5.68 1.98 -15.34
N GLY A 696 -5.95 1.12 -14.35
CA GLY A 696 -5.11 -0.04 -13.99
C GLY A 696 -4.30 0.12 -12.70
N ILE A 697 -4.64 1.08 -11.82
CA ILE A 697 -4.07 1.10 -10.48
C ILE A 697 -4.62 -0.09 -9.67
N ARG A 698 -3.70 -0.87 -9.11
CA ARG A 698 -3.98 -2.00 -8.23
C ARG A 698 -4.70 -1.57 -6.96
N THR A 699 -5.86 -2.18 -6.68
CA THR A 699 -6.70 -1.88 -5.51
C THR A 699 -6.05 -2.24 -4.18
N ASP A 700 -5.17 -3.26 -4.17
CA ASP A 700 -4.42 -3.67 -2.97
C ASP A 700 -3.27 -2.71 -2.61
N LEU A 701 -2.97 -1.76 -3.51
CA LEU A 701 -1.92 -0.75 -3.38
C LEU A 701 -2.49 0.68 -3.44
N LEU A 702 -3.79 0.84 -3.17
CA LEU A 702 -4.51 2.12 -3.17
C LEU A 702 -5.20 2.29 -1.82
N ARG A 703 -5.13 3.48 -1.23
CA ARG A 703 -5.91 3.87 -0.03
C ARG A 703 -6.31 5.34 -0.08
N PHE A 704 -7.32 5.71 0.68
CA PHE A 704 -7.70 7.10 0.92
C PHE A 704 -7.37 7.47 2.36
N ARG A 705 -6.40 8.35 2.57
CA ARG A 705 -5.97 8.80 3.90
C ARG A 705 -6.60 10.14 4.23
N GLN A 706 -7.29 10.23 5.36
CA GLN A 706 -7.82 11.50 5.84
C GLN A 706 -6.70 12.34 6.47
N HIS A 707 -6.70 13.65 6.24
CA HIS A 707 -5.79 14.57 6.93
C HIS A 707 -6.10 14.63 8.42
N MET A 708 -5.05 14.76 9.24
CA MET A 708 -5.22 15.07 10.66
C MET A 708 -5.45 16.58 10.86
N LYS A 709 -5.98 16.97 12.03
CA LYS A 709 -6.30 18.37 12.34
C LYS A 709 -5.11 19.34 12.22
N ASN A 710 -3.89 18.85 12.42
CA ASN A 710 -2.66 19.62 12.32
C ASN A 710 -2.11 19.70 10.88
N GLU A 711 -2.51 18.79 10.00
CA GLU A 711 -2.11 18.75 8.58
C GLU A 711 -3.10 19.52 7.70
N MET A 712 -4.35 19.60 8.14
CA MET A 712 -5.44 20.24 7.41
C MET A 712 -5.09 21.69 7.08
N ALA A 713 -5.14 22.04 5.80
CA ALA A 713 -4.97 23.42 5.35
C ALA A 713 -5.93 24.34 6.13
N HIS A 714 -5.48 25.55 6.48
CA HIS A 714 -6.22 26.46 7.38
C HIS A 714 -7.63 26.86 6.90
N TYR A 715 -8.01 26.49 5.67
CA TYR A 715 -9.31 26.74 5.05
C TYR A 715 -10.16 25.49 4.81
N ALA A 716 -9.60 24.29 4.98
CA ALA A 716 -10.29 23.04 4.67
C ALA A 716 -11.14 22.56 5.86
N CYS A 717 -12.32 21.99 5.57
CA CYS A 717 -13.20 21.39 6.58
C CYS A 717 -13.00 19.88 6.74
N ASP A 718 -12.71 19.20 5.62
CA ASP A 718 -12.31 17.78 5.56
C ASP A 718 -11.40 17.63 4.34
N CYS A 719 -10.46 16.67 4.38
CA CYS A 719 -9.54 16.42 3.28
C CYS A 719 -9.08 14.97 3.27
N TRP A 720 -9.13 14.36 2.09
CA TRP A 720 -8.78 12.97 1.85
C TRP A 720 -7.83 12.84 0.67
N ASP A 721 -6.70 12.18 0.89
CA ASP A 721 -5.71 11.91 -0.14
C ASP A 721 -5.85 10.48 -0.66
N ALA A 722 -6.04 10.31 -1.97
CA ALA A 722 -5.83 9.03 -2.62
C ALA A 722 -4.31 8.77 -2.72
N GLU A 723 -3.82 7.87 -1.88
CA GLU A 723 -2.43 7.45 -1.83
C GLU A 723 -2.23 6.12 -2.57
N ILE A 724 -1.21 6.07 -3.42
CA ILE A 724 -0.84 4.88 -4.17
C ILE A 724 0.52 4.39 -3.65
N PHE A 725 0.61 3.10 -3.32
CA PHE A 725 1.85 2.50 -2.82
C PHE A 725 2.83 2.22 -3.97
N THR A 726 4.05 2.70 -3.82
CA THR A 726 5.14 2.59 -4.80
C THR A 726 6.38 1.98 -4.14
N THR A 727 7.48 1.75 -4.87
CA THR A 727 8.77 1.41 -4.24
C THR A 727 9.37 2.56 -3.40
N TYR A 728 8.72 3.72 -3.37
CA TYR A 728 9.02 4.84 -2.47
C TYR A 728 8.07 4.91 -1.25
N GLY A 729 7.15 3.96 -1.10
CA GLY A 729 6.12 3.96 -0.06
C GLY A 729 4.79 4.54 -0.55
N TRP A 730 3.94 4.95 0.39
CA TRP A 730 2.64 5.58 0.08
C TRP A 730 2.85 7.01 -0.42
N ILE A 731 2.36 7.30 -1.62
CA ILE A 731 2.48 8.61 -2.25
C ILE A 731 1.09 9.16 -2.56
N GLU A 732 0.81 10.36 -2.06
CA GLU A 732 -0.37 11.15 -2.40
C GLU A 732 -0.40 11.45 -3.91
N CYS A 733 -1.44 10.97 -4.59
CA CYS A 733 -1.60 11.13 -6.04
C CYS A 733 -2.82 11.98 -6.41
N VAL A 734 -3.84 12.00 -5.55
CA VAL A 734 -5.01 12.85 -5.68
C VAL A 734 -5.38 13.41 -4.31
N GLY A 735 -5.39 14.72 -4.14
CA GLY A 735 -5.99 15.37 -2.97
C GLY A 735 -7.47 15.64 -3.21
N CYS A 736 -8.33 15.41 -2.23
CA CYS A 736 -9.76 15.72 -2.30
C CYS A 736 -10.16 16.53 -1.07
N ALA A 737 -10.24 17.85 -1.23
CA ALA A 737 -10.41 18.78 -0.11
C ALA A 737 -11.75 19.52 -0.16
N ASP A 738 -12.40 19.71 0.99
CA ASP A 738 -13.49 20.66 1.15
C ASP A 738 -12.92 22.01 1.59
N ARG A 739 -12.67 22.92 0.64
CA ARG A 739 -11.99 24.21 0.89
C ARG A 739 -12.92 25.29 1.44
N SER A 740 -14.17 24.94 1.77
CA SER A 740 -15.23 25.88 2.12
C SER A 740 -15.30 27.04 1.11
N ALA A 741 -15.57 28.27 1.55
CA ALA A 741 -15.69 29.45 0.70
C ALA A 741 -14.45 30.36 0.74
N TYR A 742 -13.31 29.86 1.19
CA TYR A 742 -12.12 30.68 1.49
C TYR A 742 -11.63 31.47 0.27
N ASP A 743 -11.36 30.80 -0.84
CA ASP A 743 -10.76 31.40 -2.04
C ASP A 743 -11.62 32.54 -2.61
N LEU A 744 -12.92 32.29 -2.78
CA LEU A 744 -13.85 33.31 -3.28
C LEU A 744 -13.98 34.49 -2.30
N ARG A 745 -13.98 34.24 -0.98
CA ARG A 745 -14.04 35.31 0.04
C ARG A 745 -12.83 36.22 0.00
N VAL A 746 -11.61 35.67 -0.02
CA VAL A 746 -10.38 36.49 0.01
C VAL A 746 -10.26 37.33 -1.26
N HIS A 747 -10.62 36.77 -2.42
CA HIS A 747 -10.59 37.49 -3.69
C HIS A 747 -11.70 38.54 -3.81
N ALA A 748 -12.92 38.25 -3.35
CA ALA A 748 -14.00 39.22 -3.29
C ALA A 748 -13.62 40.41 -2.37
N ALA A 749 -13.03 40.11 -1.21
CA ALA A 749 -12.60 41.13 -0.25
C ALA A 749 -11.47 42.02 -0.80
N SER A 750 -10.50 41.43 -1.51
CA SER A 750 -9.35 42.13 -2.10
C SER A 750 -9.74 42.98 -3.31
N THR A 751 -10.57 42.44 -4.22
CA THR A 751 -10.94 43.10 -5.48
C THR A 751 -12.16 44.01 -5.37
N LYS A 752 -12.93 43.89 -4.29
CA LYS A 752 -14.26 44.53 -4.09
C LYS A 752 -15.31 44.12 -5.13
N LYS A 753 -15.06 43.03 -5.86
CA LYS A 753 -16.06 42.40 -6.76
C LYS A 753 -16.86 41.35 -5.99
N LYS A 754 -18.14 41.26 -6.27
CA LYS A 754 -19.00 40.20 -5.73
C LYS A 754 -18.69 38.88 -6.44
N LEU A 755 -18.24 37.87 -5.69
CA LEU A 755 -18.06 36.49 -6.13
C LEU A 755 -19.05 35.62 -5.35
N CYS A 756 -20.33 35.78 -5.66
CA CYS A 756 -21.43 35.14 -4.95
C CYS A 756 -22.49 34.65 -5.93
N VAL A 757 -23.27 33.66 -5.50
CA VAL A 757 -24.47 33.19 -6.16
C VAL A 757 -25.65 34.03 -5.71
N ARG A 758 -26.60 34.29 -6.62
CA ARG A 758 -27.91 34.86 -6.32
C ARG A 758 -28.98 33.86 -6.74
N GLU A 759 -29.77 33.45 -5.78
CA GLU A 759 -30.84 32.47 -5.98
C GLU A 759 -32.18 33.11 -5.61
N ASP A 760 -33.15 33.03 -6.52
CA ASP A 760 -34.51 33.46 -6.23
C ASP A 760 -35.14 32.49 -5.21
N LEU A 761 -35.63 33.03 -4.10
CA LEU A 761 -36.31 32.25 -3.08
C LEU A 761 -37.70 31.87 -3.57
N ALA A 762 -38.04 30.57 -3.49
CA ALA A 762 -39.36 30.07 -3.87
C ALA A 762 -40.49 30.75 -3.07
N GLU A 763 -40.23 31.02 -1.79
CA GLU A 763 -41.07 31.86 -0.94
C GLU A 763 -40.23 33.01 -0.37
N PRO A 764 -40.69 34.27 -0.46
CA PRO A 764 -39.92 35.40 0.07
C PRO A 764 -39.73 35.27 1.58
N LEU A 765 -38.49 35.41 2.04
CA LEU A 765 -38.19 35.39 3.47
C LEU A 765 -38.67 36.72 4.08
N VAL A 766 -39.70 36.67 4.91
CA VAL A 766 -40.23 37.83 5.63
C VAL A 766 -39.81 37.75 7.08
N TYR A 767 -38.96 38.69 7.53
CA TYR A 767 -38.55 38.77 8.93
C TYR A 767 -38.37 40.22 9.38
N ASP A 768 -38.59 40.45 10.67
CA ASP A 768 -38.39 41.78 11.27
C ASP A 768 -36.93 41.95 11.68
N LYS A 769 -36.29 43.01 11.18
CA LYS A 769 -34.92 43.40 11.55
C LYS A 769 -34.93 44.78 12.20
N LEU A 770 -34.20 44.92 13.31
CA LEU A 770 -33.88 46.23 13.88
C LEU A 770 -32.88 46.95 12.98
N GLU A 771 -33.27 48.08 12.39
CA GLU A 771 -32.41 48.90 11.53
C GLU A 771 -32.13 50.25 12.22
N CYS A 772 -30.85 50.66 12.19
CA CYS A 772 -30.42 52.00 12.61
C CYS A 772 -30.65 52.98 11.47
N VAL A 773 -31.53 53.97 11.67
CA VAL A 773 -31.80 55.05 10.73
C VAL A 773 -31.14 56.32 11.23
N PRO A 774 -29.95 56.72 10.71
CA PRO A 774 -29.28 57.92 11.16
C PRO A 774 -29.96 59.18 10.60
N ASN A 775 -30.09 60.20 11.43
CA ASN A 775 -30.46 61.54 10.99
C ASN A 775 -29.25 62.20 10.33
N SER A 776 -29.20 62.17 9.00
CA SER A 776 -28.07 62.66 8.20
C SER A 776 -27.67 64.12 8.48
N LYS A 777 -28.60 64.97 8.98
CA LYS A 777 -28.32 66.37 9.35
C LYS A 777 -27.60 66.53 10.69
N VAL A 778 -27.65 65.52 11.56
CA VAL A 778 -27.08 65.57 12.93
C VAL A 778 -25.95 64.55 13.10
N PHE A 779 -26.17 63.31 12.65
CA PHE A 779 -25.26 62.18 12.79
C PHE A 779 -23.90 62.43 12.13
N GLY A 780 -23.91 62.85 10.85
CA GLY A 780 -22.69 63.15 10.09
C GLY A 780 -21.88 64.32 10.69
N PRO A 781 -22.48 65.51 10.91
CA PRO A 781 -21.77 66.65 11.46
C PRO A 781 -21.22 66.46 12.88
N ARG A 782 -21.90 65.69 13.75
CA ARG A 782 -21.42 65.43 15.12
C ARG A 782 -20.31 64.37 15.17
N LEU A 783 -20.40 63.30 14.37
CA LEU A 783 -19.40 62.21 14.39
C LEU A 783 -18.23 62.42 13.41
N LYS A 784 -18.36 63.32 12.41
CA LYS A 784 -17.32 63.67 11.44
C LYS A 784 -16.67 62.42 10.81
N ARG A 785 -15.37 62.22 11.00
CA ARG A 785 -14.60 61.06 10.49
C ARG A 785 -15.09 59.71 11.04
N ALA A 786 -15.78 59.71 12.18
CA ALA A 786 -16.34 58.51 12.80
C ALA A 786 -17.76 58.20 12.30
N ALA A 787 -18.42 59.08 11.55
CA ALA A 787 -19.82 58.88 11.14
C ALA A 787 -20.01 57.59 10.31
N LYS A 788 -19.21 57.41 9.25
CA LYS A 788 -19.32 56.24 8.39
C LYS A 788 -18.90 54.93 9.10
N PRO A 789 -17.75 54.87 9.81
CA PRO A 789 -17.41 53.71 10.63
C PRO A 789 -18.45 53.38 11.72
N MET A 790 -19.03 54.39 12.38
CA MET A 790 -20.07 54.20 13.40
C MET A 790 -21.34 53.60 12.80
N GLN A 791 -21.76 54.09 11.63
CA GLN A 791 -22.94 53.55 10.95
C GLN A 791 -22.72 52.10 10.51
N GLU A 792 -21.54 51.78 9.98
CA GLU A 792 -21.17 50.41 9.60
C GLU A 792 -21.11 49.49 10.83
N TYR A 793 -20.55 49.97 11.94
CA TYR A 793 -20.50 49.25 13.22
C TYR A 793 -21.90 48.97 13.77
N LEU A 794 -22.75 50.00 13.91
CA LEU A 794 -24.11 49.86 14.42
C LEU A 794 -24.97 48.91 13.57
N ASN A 795 -24.77 48.90 12.26
CA ASN A 795 -25.47 47.99 11.35
C ASN A 795 -24.95 46.54 11.41
N SER A 796 -23.77 46.33 12.00
CA SER A 796 -23.15 45.01 12.18
C SER A 796 -23.47 44.36 13.53
N LEU A 797 -24.06 45.11 14.47
CA LEU A 797 -24.38 44.60 15.80
C LEU A 797 -25.48 43.51 15.76
N PRO A 798 -25.42 42.52 16.66
CA PRO A 798 -26.53 41.61 16.92
C PRO A 798 -27.80 42.35 17.33
N ALA A 799 -28.98 41.74 17.06
CA ALA A 799 -30.28 42.33 17.38
C ALA A 799 -30.47 42.62 18.89
N GLU A 800 -29.84 41.84 19.76
CA GLU A 800 -29.86 42.03 21.22
C GLU A 800 -29.13 43.32 21.62
N ASP A 801 -27.92 43.55 21.08
CA ASP A 801 -27.11 44.74 21.36
C ASP A 801 -27.76 46.01 20.79
N LEU A 802 -28.29 45.95 19.57
CA LEU A 802 -29.11 47.00 18.98
C LEU A 802 -30.37 47.28 19.82
N GLY A 803 -30.99 46.22 20.36
CA GLY A 803 -32.12 46.31 21.27
C GLY A 803 -31.76 47.04 22.57
N ASN A 804 -30.61 46.71 23.16
CA ASN A 804 -30.09 47.38 24.35
C ASN A 804 -29.82 48.87 24.10
N ILE A 805 -29.18 49.20 22.97
CA ILE A 805 -28.97 50.59 22.54
C ILE A 805 -30.31 51.31 22.37
N LYS A 806 -31.31 50.68 21.74
CA LYS A 806 -32.65 51.24 21.57
C LYS A 806 -33.32 51.54 22.92
N VAL A 807 -33.22 50.63 23.88
CA VAL A 807 -33.77 50.83 25.24
C VAL A 807 -33.08 52.01 25.94
N SER A 808 -31.74 52.09 25.89
CA SER A 808 -30.99 53.21 26.48
C SER A 808 -31.32 54.54 25.82
N LEU A 809 -31.46 54.60 24.50
CA LEU A 809 -31.85 55.81 23.77
C LEU A 809 -33.28 56.28 24.13
N LEU A 810 -34.21 55.35 24.36
CA LEU A 810 -35.59 55.66 24.75
C LEU A 810 -35.72 56.09 26.22
N LYS A 811 -34.92 55.51 27.12
CA LYS A 811 -35.00 55.74 28.56
C LYS A 811 -34.19 56.96 29.00
N ASP A 812 -32.94 57.06 28.53
CA ASP A 812 -31.96 58.02 29.02
C ASP A 812 -31.64 59.12 27.97
N GLY A 813 -32.21 59.01 26.77
CA GLY A 813 -32.03 59.98 25.66
C GLY A 813 -30.66 59.93 24.98
N LYS A 814 -29.73 59.14 25.51
CA LYS A 814 -28.34 58.99 25.05
C LYS A 814 -27.73 57.66 25.49
N THR A 815 -26.69 57.21 24.80
CA THR A 815 -25.88 56.04 25.15
C THR A 815 -24.44 56.24 24.70
N THR A 816 -23.49 55.49 25.25
CA THR A 816 -22.09 55.52 24.80
C THR A 816 -21.80 54.27 23.97
N VAL A 817 -21.28 54.46 22.76
CA VAL A 817 -20.88 53.38 21.86
C VAL A 817 -19.39 53.48 21.59
N THR A 818 -18.67 52.39 21.88
CA THR A 818 -17.23 52.28 21.67
C THR A 818 -16.95 51.73 20.27
N LEU A 819 -16.22 52.48 19.46
CA LEU A 819 -15.63 51.99 18.22
C LEU A 819 -14.20 51.49 18.48
N SER A 820 -13.90 50.28 18.03
CA SER A 820 -12.58 49.66 18.10
C SER A 820 -12.18 49.01 16.77
N GLY A 821 -10.90 49.07 16.41
CA GLY A 821 -10.37 48.46 15.19
C GLY A 821 -10.51 49.33 13.91
N THR A 822 -10.78 50.62 14.05
CA THR A 822 -10.92 51.58 12.94
C THR A 822 -9.99 52.78 13.10
N ALA A 823 -9.82 53.60 12.05
CA ALA A 823 -9.05 54.84 12.15
C ALA A 823 -9.69 55.92 13.06
N ALA A 824 -10.82 55.62 13.71
CA ALA A 824 -11.61 56.50 14.55
C ALA A 824 -11.96 55.86 15.91
N ASP A 825 -11.08 55.04 16.47
CA ASP A 825 -11.31 54.38 17.75
C ASP A 825 -11.57 55.36 18.91
N GLY A 826 -12.52 55.01 19.77
CA GLY A 826 -12.91 55.81 20.92
C GLY A 826 -14.37 55.61 21.35
N ASP A 827 -14.73 56.23 22.47
CA ASP A 827 -16.09 56.23 23.01
C ASP A 827 -16.86 57.44 22.47
N TYR A 828 -18.02 57.18 21.87
CA TYR A 828 -18.87 58.21 21.28
C TYR A 828 -20.24 58.24 21.96
N GLU A 829 -20.66 59.42 22.40
CA GLU A 829 -22.01 59.63 22.90
C GLU A 829 -22.98 59.70 21.71
N ILE A 830 -23.92 58.77 21.67
CA ILE A 830 -24.99 58.67 20.68
C ILE A 830 -26.28 59.12 21.33
N THR A 831 -26.91 60.14 20.78
CA THR A 831 -28.14 60.73 21.31
C THR A 831 -29.35 60.39 20.42
N SER A 832 -30.56 60.44 20.98
CA SER A 832 -31.81 60.10 20.27
C SER A 832 -32.12 60.99 19.06
N ASP A 833 -31.53 62.19 18.94
CA ASP A 833 -31.63 63.07 17.76
C ASP A 833 -30.64 62.70 16.63
N MET A 834 -29.62 61.88 16.93
CA MET A 834 -28.63 61.40 15.97
C MET A 834 -29.12 60.20 15.16
N LEU A 835 -29.88 59.27 15.76
CA LEU A 835 -30.41 58.09 15.07
C LEU A 835 -31.67 57.55 15.75
N THR A 836 -32.52 56.88 14.98
CA THR A 836 -33.63 56.07 15.47
C THR A 836 -33.38 54.60 15.17
N ILE A 837 -33.88 53.70 16.04
CA ILE A 837 -33.80 52.25 15.84
C ILE A 837 -35.22 51.70 15.68
N GLU A 838 -35.54 51.28 14.47
CA GLU A 838 -36.89 50.91 14.07
C GLU A 838 -36.96 49.44 13.67
N ASN A 839 -38.09 48.79 13.93
CA ASN A 839 -38.35 47.45 13.41
C ASN A 839 -38.81 47.61 11.96
N LYS A 840 -38.05 47.03 11.03
CA LYS A 840 -38.39 47.02 9.63
C LYS A 840 -38.62 45.58 9.20
N THR A 841 -39.82 45.31 8.69
CA THR A 841 -40.12 44.05 8.02
C THR A 841 -39.37 44.05 6.69
N ILE A 842 -38.39 43.17 6.56
CA ILE A 842 -37.62 42.96 5.34
C ILE A 842 -38.22 41.77 4.62
N THR A 843 -38.51 41.94 3.33
CA THR A 843 -38.91 40.86 2.43
C THR A 843 -37.75 40.59 1.48
N GLU A 844 -37.03 39.51 1.69
CA GLU A 844 -35.95 39.08 0.80
C GLU A 844 -36.52 38.08 -0.21
N HIS A 845 -36.47 38.46 -1.50
CA HIS A 845 -36.84 37.60 -2.61
C HIS A 845 -35.66 36.79 -3.16
N VAL A 846 -34.43 37.16 -2.78
CA VAL A 846 -33.20 36.60 -3.34
C VAL A 846 -32.23 36.32 -2.20
N ARG A 847 -31.71 35.10 -2.16
CA ARG A 847 -30.62 34.71 -1.27
C ARG A 847 -29.29 34.92 -1.98
N GLU A 848 -28.39 35.70 -1.36
CA GLU A 848 -27.01 35.89 -1.84
C GLU A 848 -26.06 35.10 -0.93
N TYR A 849 -25.25 34.20 -1.51
CA TYR A 849 -24.26 33.42 -0.74
C TYR A 849 -22.96 33.19 -1.53
N ILE A 850 -21.86 32.94 -0.83
CA ILE A 850 -20.59 32.55 -1.45
C ILE A 850 -20.53 31.01 -1.40
N PRO A 851 -20.41 30.32 -2.54
CA PRO A 851 -20.44 28.86 -2.56
C PRO A 851 -19.21 28.27 -1.87
N ASN A 852 -19.40 27.10 -1.27
CA ASN A 852 -18.30 26.25 -0.85
C ASN A 852 -17.70 25.52 -2.06
N VAL A 853 -16.47 25.05 -1.94
CA VAL A 853 -15.75 24.39 -3.02
C VAL A 853 -15.20 23.04 -2.55
N ILE A 854 -15.55 21.97 -3.28
CA ILE A 854 -14.88 20.68 -3.17
C ILE A 854 -13.85 20.59 -4.30
N GLU A 855 -12.60 20.31 -3.95
CA GLU A 855 -11.47 20.29 -4.87
C GLU A 855 -10.82 18.90 -4.94
N PRO A 856 -11.14 18.12 -5.99
CA PRO A 856 -10.30 17.03 -6.46
C PRO A 856 -9.09 17.53 -7.27
N SER A 857 -7.88 17.38 -6.74
CA SER A 857 -6.61 17.78 -7.36
C SER A 857 -5.73 16.58 -7.70
N PHE A 858 -5.50 16.33 -8.99
CA PHE A 858 -4.82 15.14 -9.51
C PHE A 858 -3.38 15.45 -9.96
N GLY A 859 -2.41 14.81 -9.31
CA GLY A 859 -1.00 14.85 -9.70
C GLY A 859 -0.70 13.89 -10.86
N ILE A 860 -0.93 14.33 -12.10
CA ILE A 860 -0.82 13.47 -13.31
C ILE A 860 0.52 12.73 -13.40
N GLY A 861 1.64 13.39 -13.09
CA GLY A 861 2.96 12.75 -13.12
C GLY A 861 3.13 11.63 -12.09
N ARG A 862 2.54 11.78 -10.88
CA ARG A 862 2.59 10.78 -9.82
C ARG A 862 1.73 9.56 -10.18
N ILE A 863 0.50 9.80 -10.64
CA ILE A 863 -0.42 8.74 -11.10
C ILE A 863 0.22 7.95 -12.26
N LEU A 864 0.84 8.66 -13.21
CA LEU A 864 1.53 8.05 -14.34
C LEU A 864 2.67 7.13 -13.90
N TYR A 865 3.51 7.60 -12.96
CA TYR A 865 4.62 6.80 -12.44
C TYR A 865 4.11 5.55 -11.71
N ALA A 866 3.13 5.71 -10.82
CA ALA A 866 2.55 4.59 -10.07
C ALA A 866 1.89 3.56 -11.00
N LEU A 867 1.19 4.01 -12.05
CA LEU A 867 0.61 3.13 -13.07
C LEU A 867 1.69 2.31 -13.79
N ILE A 868 2.80 2.94 -14.18
CA ILE A 868 3.93 2.26 -14.84
C ILE A 868 4.50 1.18 -13.91
N GLU A 869 4.72 1.52 -12.64
CA GLU A 869 5.28 0.59 -11.66
C GLU A 869 4.35 -0.59 -11.38
N HIS A 870 3.05 -0.33 -11.23
CA HIS A 870 2.02 -1.38 -11.05
C HIS A 870 1.86 -2.27 -12.27
N SER A 871 2.20 -1.77 -13.45
CA SER A 871 2.12 -2.51 -14.71
C SER A 871 3.41 -3.26 -15.04
N TYR A 872 4.52 -3.03 -14.33
CA TYR A 872 5.80 -3.64 -14.68
C TYR A 872 5.94 -5.07 -14.17
N ASN A 873 6.37 -5.97 -15.05
CA ASN A 873 6.75 -7.33 -14.72
C ASN A 873 7.90 -7.81 -15.63
N VAL A 874 8.46 -8.97 -15.35
CA VAL A 874 9.43 -9.67 -16.22
C VAL A 874 8.82 -10.97 -16.74
N ARG A 875 9.27 -11.44 -17.89
CA ARG A 875 8.80 -12.72 -18.44
C ARG A 875 9.36 -13.89 -17.63
N ALA A 876 8.53 -14.90 -17.39
CA ALA A 876 8.93 -16.10 -16.64
C ALA A 876 10.05 -16.90 -17.33
N ASP A 877 10.14 -16.83 -18.66
CA ASP A 877 11.20 -17.48 -19.44
C ASP A 877 12.52 -16.70 -19.49
N ASP A 878 12.51 -15.41 -19.14
CA ASP A 878 13.69 -14.52 -19.25
C ASP A 878 13.50 -13.26 -18.39
N GLU A 879 14.20 -13.21 -17.25
CA GLU A 879 14.18 -12.08 -16.32
C GLU A 879 14.68 -10.75 -16.94
N GLN A 880 15.41 -10.79 -18.07
CA GLN A 880 15.83 -9.57 -18.77
C GLN A 880 14.74 -9.00 -19.70
N ARG A 881 13.66 -9.75 -19.94
CA ARG A 881 12.54 -9.31 -20.78
C ARG A 881 11.46 -8.66 -19.92
N GLY A 882 11.63 -7.36 -19.70
CA GLY A 882 10.60 -6.53 -19.09
C GLY A 882 9.33 -6.44 -19.95
N VAL A 883 8.17 -6.43 -19.29
CA VAL A 883 6.86 -6.22 -19.90
C VAL A 883 6.09 -5.16 -19.10
N LEU A 884 5.44 -4.24 -19.81
CA LEU A 884 4.52 -3.27 -19.20
C LEU A 884 3.08 -3.67 -19.49
N SER A 885 2.41 -4.23 -18.50
CA SER A 885 1.05 -4.76 -18.55
C SER A 885 -0.05 -3.68 -18.48
N PHE A 886 0.08 -2.60 -19.26
CA PHE A 886 -0.95 -1.56 -19.31
C PHE A 886 -2.30 -2.10 -19.75
N ASN A 887 -3.38 -1.61 -19.13
CA ASN A 887 -4.75 -1.73 -19.64
C ASN A 887 -4.78 -1.24 -21.10
N PRO A 888 -5.48 -1.93 -22.04
CA PRO A 888 -5.65 -1.46 -23.41
C PRO A 888 -6.07 0.00 -23.54
N LEU A 889 -6.90 0.54 -22.64
CA LEU A 889 -7.31 1.95 -22.60
C LEU A 889 -6.11 2.89 -22.37
N MET A 890 -5.16 2.49 -21.53
CA MET A 890 -3.96 3.26 -21.20
C MET A 890 -2.83 3.10 -22.19
N ALA A 891 -2.68 1.92 -22.80
CA ALA A 891 -1.53 1.57 -23.62
C ALA A 891 -1.16 2.66 -24.67
N PRO A 892 0.10 3.12 -24.77
CA PRO A 892 0.50 4.20 -25.69
C PRO A 892 0.16 3.92 -27.14
N PHE A 893 0.42 2.68 -27.56
CA PHE A 893 0.01 2.12 -28.85
C PHE A 893 -0.87 0.91 -28.56
N LYS A 894 -1.94 0.75 -29.34
CA LYS A 894 -2.94 -0.29 -29.09
C LYS A 894 -2.61 -1.58 -29.83
N CYS A 895 -2.02 -1.46 -31.02
CA CYS A 895 -1.70 -2.61 -31.84
C CYS A 895 -0.34 -2.44 -32.54
N LEU A 896 0.47 -3.50 -32.53
CA LEU A 896 1.67 -3.63 -33.34
C LEU A 896 1.32 -4.36 -34.64
N VAL A 897 1.77 -3.88 -35.79
CA VAL A 897 1.67 -4.56 -37.09
C VAL A 897 3.08 -4.91 -37.54
N LEU A 898 3.37 -6.19 -37.74
CA LEU A 898 4.71 -6.64 -38.09
C LEU A 898 4.69 -7.80 -39.09
N PRO A 899 5.71 -7.90 -39.97
CA PRO A 899 5.85 -9.08 -40.83
C PRO A 899 6.60 -10.21 -40.11
N LEU A 900 6.38 -11.45 -40.53
CA LEU A 900 7.16 -12.60 -40.04
C LEU A 900 8.66 -12.44 -40.32
N SER A 901 9.02 -11.93 -41.50
CA SER A 901 10.41 -11.67 -41.93
C SER A 901 10.51 -10.46 -42.87
N GLY A 902 11.71 -10.10 -43.34
CA GLY A 902 11.93 -8.98 -44.28
C GLY A 902 11.54 -9.26 -45.73
N HIS A 903 10.68 -10.25 -46.00
CA HIS A 903 10.31 -10.62 -47.36
C HIS A 903 9.37 -9.57 -48.00
N SER A 904 9.67 -9.15 -49.23
CA SER A 904 8.97 -8.03 -49.90
C SER A 904 7.48 -8.29 -50.17
N SER A 905 7.05 -9.56 -50.24
CA SER A 905 5.64 -9.93 -50.42
C SER A 905 4.72 -9.42 -49.30
N PHE A 906 5.26 -9.14 -48.10
CA PHE A 906 4.48 -8.68 -46.95
C PHE A 906 4.14 -7.19 -47.00
N GLU A 907 4.91 -6.37 -47.72
CA GLU A 907 4.79 -4.90 -47.65
C GLU A 907 3.38 -4.40 -47.96
N LYS A 908 2.75 -4.95 -49.00
CA LYS A 908 1.39 -4.54 -49.39
C LYS A 908 0.39 -4.85 -48.28
N LYS A 909 0.48 -6.03 -47.67
CA LYS A 909 -0.41 -6.47 -46.59
C LYS A 909 -0.15 -5.70 -45.29
N LEU A 910 1.09 -5.37 -44.95
CA LEU A 910 1.40 -4.51 -43.81
C LEU A 910 0.74 -3.13 -43.93
N ARG A 911 0.88 -2.48 -45.10
CA ARG A 911 0.27 -1.16 -45.36
C ARG A 911 -1.25 -1.23 -45.33
N GLU A 912 -1.83 -2.32 -45.85
CA GLU A 912 -3.27 -2.57 -45.82
C GLU A 912 -3.78 -2.73 -44.38
N THR A 913 -3.17 -3.61 -43.58
CA THR A 913 -3.52 -3.83 -42.16
C THR A 913 -3.43 -2.54 -41.35
N ALA A 914 -2.33 -1.80 -41.49
CA ALA A 914 -2.15 -0.52 -40.80
C ALA A 914 -3.15 0.55 -41.25
N ARG A 915 -3.60 0.53 -42.51
CA ARG A 915 -4.66 1.43 -43.00
C ARG A 915 -6.02 1.06 -42.40
N LEU A 916 -6.34 -0.23 -42.31
CA LEU A 916 -7.61 -0.70 -41.75
C LEU A 916 -7.73 -0.42 -40.25
N LEU A 917 -6.67 -0.67 -39.46
CA LEU A 917 -6.64 -0.30 -38.04
C LEU A 917 -6.83 1.21 -37.83
N ARG A 918 -6.17 2.04 -38.64
CA ARG A 918 -6.35 3.50 -38.59
C ARG A 918 -7.77 3.91 -38.95
N ALA A 919 -8.37 3.30 -39.97
CA ALA A 919 -9.77 3.55 -40.34
C ALA A 919 -10.76 3.13 -39.24
N ALA A 920 -10.40 2.11 -38.45
CA ALA A 920 -11.16 1.65 -37.29
C ALA A 920 -10.93 2.49 -36.02
N GLY A 921 -10.09 3.53 -36.08
CA GLY A 921 -9.76 4.38 -34.91
C GLY A 921 -8.80 3.73 -33.92
N VAL A 922 -8.06 2.69 -34.31
CA VAL A 922 -7.09 1.99 -33.46
C VAL A 922 -5.66 2.53 -33.73
N PRO A 923 -5.03 3.23 -32.77
CA PRO A 923 -3.63 3.62 -32.88
C PRO A 923 -2.71 2.41 -33.03
N ALA A 924 -2.11 2.27 -34.21
CA ALA A 924 -1.26 1.14 -34.55
C ALA A 924 0.15 1.58 -34.93
N ARG A 925 1.15 0.79 -34.54
CA ARG A 925 2.56 0.98 -34.89
C ARG A 925 2.98 -0.11 -35.86
N VAL A 926 3.74 0.24 -36.90
CA VAL A 926 4.36 -0.74 -37.81
C VAL A 926 5.82 -0.93 -37.40
N ASP A 927 6.27 -2.20 -37.27
CA ASP A 927 7.68 -2.56 -37.07
C ASP A 927 8.13 -3.53 -38.16
N ASP A 928 8.70 -2.97 -39.23
CA ASP A 928 9.22 -3.65 -40.41
C ASP A 928 10.74 -3.85 -40.36
N ALA A 929 11.36 -3.76 -39.18
CA ALA A 929 12.80 -3.91 -39.02
C ALA A 929 13.29 -5.30 -39.48
N ALA A 930 13.71 -5.38 -40.75
CA ALA A 930 14.07 -6.62 -41.44
C ALA A 930 15.27 -7.36 -40.80
N SER A 931 16.12 -6.65 -40.05
CA SER A 931 17.29 -7.20 -39.36
C SER A 931 16.98 -7.90 -38.03
N ALA A 932 15.76 -7.84 -37.54
CA ALA A 932 15.40 -8.37 -36.23
C ALA A 932 14.38 -9.51 -36.30
N SER A 933 14.61 -10.57 -35.52
CA SER A 933 13.66 -11.67 -35.38
C SER A 933 12.30 -11.19 -34.88
N ILE A 934 11.25 -11.95 -35.20
CA ILE A 934 9.89 -11.66 -34.75
C ILE A 934 9.80 -11.59 -33.21
N GLY A 935 10.44 -12.52 -32.50
CA GLY A 935 10.51 -12.52 -31.03
C GLY A 935 11.14 -11.24 -30.47
N ARG A 936 12.19 -10.71 -31.11
CA ARG A 936 12.83 -9.45 -30.71
C ARG A 936 11.96 -8.22 -30.99
N ARG A 937 11.06 -8.30 -31.98
CA ARG A 937 10.07 -7.24 -32.25
C ARG A 937 8.92 -7.29 -31.24
N TYR A 938 8.44 -8.48 -30.88
CA TYR A 938 7.50 -8.65 -29.78
C TYR A 938 8.07 -8.13 -28.45
N ALA A 939 9.26 -8.59 -28.04
CA ALA A 939 9.87 -8.17 -26.79
C ALA A 939 10.02 -6.63 -26.70
N ARG A 940 10.46 -5.97 -27.79
CA ARG A 940 10.57 -4.51 -27.83
C ARG A 940 9.24 -3.78 -27.62
N ASN A 941 8.13 -4.34 -28.09
CA ASN A 941 6.81 -3.71 -27.95
C ASN A 941 6.08 -4.14 -26.67
N ASP A 942 6.40 -5.32 -26.13
CA ASP A 942 6.02 -5.74 -24.78
C ASP A 942 6.64 -4.76 -23.74
N GLU A 943 7.92 -4.37 -23.92
CA GLU A 943 8.59 -3.32 -23.12
C GLU A 943 7.96 -1.92 -23.29
N LEU A 944 7.19 -1.68 -24.36
CA LEU A 944 6.43 -0.43 -24.56
C LEU A 944 4.98 -0.55 -24.07
N GLY A 945 4.59 -1.74 -23.62
CA GLY A 945 3.26 -2.07 -23.17
C GLY A 945 2.18 -2.08 -24.25
N THR A 946 2.56 -2.38 -25.50
CA THR A 946 1.58 -2.56 -26.59
C THR A 946 0.80 -3.87 -26.38
N PRO A 947 -0.52 -3.84 -26.21
CA PRO A 947 -1.28 -5.00 -25.72
C PRO A 947 -1.52 -6.05 -26.81
N PHE A 948 -1.61 -5.64 -28.08
CA PHE A 948 -1.93 -6.54 -29.18
C PHE A 948 -0.90 -6.44 -30.31
N ALA A 949 -0.68 -7.54 -31.02
CA ALA A 949 0.19 -7.56 -32.20
C ALA A 949 -0.41 -8.42 -33.32
N ILE A 950 -0.50 -7.87 -34.52
CA ILE A 950 -0.90 -8.55 -35.75
C ILE A 950 0.35 -8.91 -36.54
N THR A 951 0.55 -10.21 -36.77
CA THR A 951 1.60 -10.75 -37.62
C THR A 951 1.09 -11.04 -39.01
N VAL A 952 1.78 -10.49 -40.01
CA VAL A 952 1.62 -10.80 -41.43
C VAL A 952 2.67 -11.83 -41.83
N ASP A 953 2.23 -13.01 -42.26
CA ASP A 953 3.11 -14.11 -42.68
C ASP A 953 2.81 -14.57 -44.11
N PHE A 954 3.44 -15.67 -44.55
CA PHE A 954 3.23 -16.20 -45.90
C PHE A 954 1.78 -16.62 -46.15
N GLN A 955 1.14 -17.23 -45.16
CA GLN A 955 -0.26 -17.62 -45.26
C GLN A 955 -1.16 -16.38 -45.41
N THR A 956 -0.84 -15.25 -44.76
CA THR A 956 -1.56 -13.98 -44.99
C THR A 956 -1.58 -13.54 -46.45
N VAL A 957 -0.51 -13.79 -47.20
CA VAL A 957 -0.43 -13.43 -48.62
C VAL A 957 -1.32 -14.33 -49.48
N GLU A 958 -1.52 -15.58 -49.03
CA GLU A 958 -2.31 -16.59 -49.74
C GLU A 958 -3.82 -16.49 -49.45
N ASP A 959 -4.22 -16.37 -48.18
CA ASP A 959 -5.62 -16.49 -47.75
C ASP A 959 -6.18 -15.24 -47.04
N ASN A 960 -5.38 -14.17 -46.91
CA ASN A 960 -5.76 -12.92 -46.23
C ASN A 960 -6.12 -13.09 -44.73
N THR A 961 -5.64 -14.14 -44.08
CA THR A 961 -5.73 -14.34 -42.63
C THR A 961 -4.49 -13.83 -41.93
N VAL A 962 -4.65 -13.29 -40.72
CA VAL A 962 -3.55 -12.78 -39.89
C VAL A 962 -3.59 -13.38 -38.51
N THR A 963 -2.42 -13.39 -37.86
CA THR A 963 -2.28 -13.89 -36.49
C THR A 963 -2.34 -12.72 -35.52
N LEU A 964 -3.26 -12.77 -34.55
CA LEU A 964 -3.36 -11.81 -33.45
C LEU A 964 -2.73 -12.42 -32.19
N ARG A 965 -1.75 -11.72 -31.62
CA ARG A 965 -1.10 -12.03 -30.34
C ARG A 965 -1.55 -11.04 -29.28
N GLU A 966 -1.80 -11.53 -28.06
CA GLU A 966 -1.96 -10.70 -26.87
C GLU A 966 -0.68 -10.70 -26.02
N ARG A 967 -0.35 -9.55 -25.44
CA ARG A 967 0.91 -9.26 -24.77
C ARG A 967 1.12 -10.16 -23.55
N ASP A 968 0.22 -10.14 -22.57
CA ASP A 968 0.45 -10.71 -21.24
C ASP A 968 0.54 -12.24 -21.31
N THR A 969 -0.44 -12.90 -21.94
CA THR A 969 -0.50 -14.35 -22.09
C THR A 969 0.42 -14.87 -23.19
N THR A 970 0.85 -14.01 -24.13
CA THR A 970 1.59 -14.36 -25.35
C THR A 970 0.86 -15.29 -26.33
N LYS A 971 -0.38 -15.67 -26.01
CA LYS A 971 -1.21 -16.56 -26.81
C LYS A 971 -1.59 -15.90 -28.14
N GLN A 972 -1.84 -16.74 -29.12
CA GLN A 972 -2.10 -16.31 -30.49
C GLN A 972 -3.35 -16.99 -31.06
N ILE A 973 -4.15 -16.24 -31.79
CA ILE A 973 -5.28 -16.72 -32.57
C ILE A 973 -5.11 -16.31 -34.03
N ARG A 974 -5.81 -16.98 -34.94
CA ARG A 974 -5.80 -16.65 -36.37
C ARG A 974 -7.22 -16.42 -36.87
N GLY A 975 -7.40 -15.41 -37.70
CA GLY A 975 -8.69 -15.06 -38.31
C GLY A 975 -8.49 -14.21 -39.57
N SER A 976 -9.58 -13.91 -40.28
CA SER A 976 -9.48 -13.02 -41.44
C SER A 976 -9.06 -11.62 -40.99
N LEU A 977 -8.38 -10.87 -41.87
CA LEU A 977 -7.92 -9.51 -41.55
C LEU A 977 -9.05 -8.58 -41.07
N ALA A 978 -10.24 -8.70 -41.66
CA ALA A 978 -11.40 -7.87 -41.29
C ALA A 978 -11.90 -8.22 -39.88
N GLU A 979 -12.04 -9.50 -39.56
CA GLU A 979 -12.46 -9.98 -38.23
C GLU A 979 -11.47 -9.54 -37.15
N ILE A 980 -10.17 -9.70 -37.41
CA ILE A 980 -9.13 -9.33 -36.44
C ILE A 980 -9.08 -7.82 -36.20
N VAL A 981 -9.30 -6.99 -37.22
CA VAL A 981 -9.37 -5.53 -37.03
C VAL A 981 -10.54 -5.12 -36.14
N GLU A 982 -11.73 -5.69 -36.36
CA GLU A 982 -12.89 -5.41 -35.49
C GLU A 982 -12.69 -5.97 -34.08
N LEU A 983 -12.07 -7.15 -33.96
CA LEU A 983 -11.74 -7.75 -32.68
C LEU A 983 -10.79 -6.87 -31.86
N VAL A 984 -9.71 -6.37 -32.48
CA VAL A 984 -8.77 -5.46 -31.82
C VAL A 984 -9.48 -4.18 -31.37
N LYS A 985 -10.37 -3.61 -32.19
CA LYS A 985 -11.17 -2.45 -31.82
C LYS A 985 -12.04 -2.71 -30.58
N ASN A 986 -12.73 -3.86 -30.54
CA ASN A 986 -13.56 -4.25 -29.39
C ASN A 986 -12.74 -4.54 -28.12
N LEU A 987 -11.56 -5.14 -28.26
CA LEU A 987 -10.63 -5.36 -27.15
C LEU A 987 -10.09 -4.03 -26.59
N VAL A 988 -9.79 -3.08 -27.48
CA VAL A 988 -9.28 -1.75 -27.09
C VAL A 988 -10.36 -0.90 -26.42
N SER A 989 -11.62 -1.00 -26.86
CA SER A 989 -12.74 -0.29 -26.24
C SER A 989 -13.28 -0.97 -24.97
N GLY A 990 -12.76 -2.15 -24.60
CA GLY A 990 -13.27 -2.95 -23.49
C GLY A 990 -14.63 -3.62 -23.74
N ALA A 991 -15.10 -3.65 -24.99
CA ALA A 991 -16.37 -4.31 -25.35
C ALA A 991 -16.27 -5.86 -25.31
N THR A 992 -15.04 -6.39 -25.34
CA THR A 992 -14.76 -7.81 -25.12
C THR A 992 -13.42 -7.96 -24.39
N THR A 993 -13.19 -9.14 -23.79
CA THR A 993 -11.94 -9.46 -23.08
C THR A 993 -11.17 -10.56 -23.82
N TRP A 994 -9.86 -10.64 -23.58
CA TRP A 994 -9.04 -11.67 -24.20
C TRP A 994 -9.48 -13.09 -23.80
N GLU A 995 -9.94 -13.27 -22.56
CA GLU A 995 -10.49 -14.54 -22.09
C GLU A 995 -11.71 -14.95 -22.91
N SER A 996 -12.62 -14.00 -23.21
CA SER A 996 -13.77 -14.26 -24.08
C SER A 996 -13.33 -14.68 -25.48
N VAL A 997 -12.32 -14.01 -26.03
CA VAL A 997 -11.74 -14.35 -27.34
C VAL A 997 -11.21 -15.79 -27.37
N LEU A 998 -10.50 -16.23 -26.33
CA LEU A 998 -9.95 -17.59 -26.24
C LEU A 998 -11.03 -18.68 -26.17
N THR A 999 -12.28 -18.35 -25.81
CA THR A 999 -13.40 -19.31 -25.87
C THR A 999 -14.00 -19.44 -27.27
N GLN A 1000 -13.81 -18.45 -28.13
CA GLN A 1000 -14.45 -18.36 -29.45
C GLN A 1000 -13.51 -18.74 -30.61
N TYR A 1001 -12.20 -18.57 -30.42
CA TYR A 1001 -11.20 -18.80 -31.47
C TYR A 1001 -10.26 -19.94 -31.10
N GLN A 1002 -9.84 -20.71 -32.11
CA GLN A 1002 -8.81 -21.74 -31.91
C GLN A 1002 -7.42 -21.08 -31.74
N LEU A 1003 -6.67 -21.59 -30.77
CA LEU A 1003 -5.29 -21.20 -30.56
C LEU A 1003 -4.42 -21.66 -31.73
N VAL A 1004 -3.51 -20.79 -32.16
CA VAL A 1004 -2.46 -21.16 -33.10
C VAL A 1004 -1.47 -22.05 -32.35
N ASN A 1005 -1.43 -23.33 -32.70
CA ASN A 1005 -0.40 -24.25 -32.21
C ASN A 1005 0.95 -23.86 -32.80
N THR A 1006 1.71 -23.07 -32.05
CA THR A 1006 3.14 -22.91 -32.31
C THR A 1006 3.82 -24.21 -31.89
N GLY A 1007 4.07 -25.10 -32.85
CA GLY A 1007 4.96 -26.25 -32.62
C GLY A 1007 6.28 -25.73 -32.05
N SER A 1008 6.75 -26.37 -30.98
CA SER A 1008 8.06 -26.15 -30.39
C SER A 1008 9.13 -26.12 -31.48
N SER A 1009 9.71 -24.93 -31.70
CA SER A 1009 10.92 -24.72 -32.51
C SER A 1009 12.00 -24.14 -31.63
#